data_AF-A0A2E3W248-F1
#
_entry.id   AF-A0A2E3W248-F1
#
_cell.length_a   1.000
_cell.length_b   1.000
_cell.length_c   1.000
_cell.angle_alpha   90.00
_cell.angle_beta   90.00
_cell.angle_gamma   90.00
#
_symmetry.space_group_name_H-M   'P 1'
#
loop_
_entity.id
_entity.type
_entity.pdbx_description
1 polymer ?
#
loop_
_entity_poly.entity_id
_entity_poly.type
_entity_poly.pdbx_seq_one_letter_code
_entity_poly.pdbx_strand_id
1 'polypeptide(L)'
;MKKFLLLLLLFSFYSCEDISGTRPLETLKDDVVGDIGGGVGNGAVPGDGAIGNEDPELVEAKVEIRHLIEPKIDNNSDGGTYKRKLTIPKNYDGLLYLAGINISTLSEKNLKVRFKFGLDSSPIDIPAHISTAPGLTPQTSVEVLIMDMRSAPFDKVRLFYDLFDYNEYDFGNSTPDPGVLSEPVQFNRDDKLFCRGLRLEHDPTFNGKLADGCSEANDTCKFAYAKILDKGLVKSDWLTAILPTEKNVASSTGVLSDDSNELNLDRCLPDNPSSAQHTIGSTTFPFSASFNSGLSKWEIVGGSLVELFEGTTSLGEYYYQGPYQAINLNKWEVKDSALLGESGIFGKFLNLNSVAGVDSTELQFGAQAKLFPLQTKLSLPKDVEYMGSAIPGDPKSIQTMGSNGESLWMDGCNERISTMLNDYNGEHVGSCNVTATVEIVAIEDDGTEKIIDATNEVKLQLVKPETLNTDGENVLLSSFQSCSSSSQCGSDECCMNKRCWSKDIVSQCVEDLPTYGNNLPGDSCQSDHECASLCCNQASGKCAVHDTLSDPQVFCSKPSGQTCIAREWCMKHPVTQCYIVNTGFDAQGQKTCAKRCYTFEKHGDCKASAGNVMGICQPPEQPEQPVFNPDDPNRCDDAIDPQDVPINN
;
A
#
# COMPACT_ATOMS: atom_id res chain seq x y z
N MET A 1 -38.39 1.00 -56.48
CA MET A 1 -37.17 1.22 -57.29
C MET A 1 -36.12 0.24 -56.76
N LYS A 2 -35.82 -0.87 -57.47
CA LYS A 2 -34.61 -1.08 -58.32
C LYS A 2 -33.32 -0.71 -57.55
N LYS A 3 -32.32 -1.56 -57.23
CA LYS A 3 -31.79 -2.90 -57.61
C LYS A 3 -30.92 -3.39 -56.41
N PHE A 4 -30.88 -4.65 -55.94
CA PHE A 4 -30.17 -5.86 -56.44
C PHE A 4 -28.67 -5.69 -56.82
N LEU A 5 -27.75 -6.16 -55.95
CA LEU A 5 -26.51 -6.96 -56.22
C LEU A 5 -25.76 -7.14 -54.85
N LEU A 6 -25.79 -8.26 -54.14
CA LEU A 6 -25.18 -9.60 -54.31
C LEU A 6 -23.67 -9.70 -53.96
N LEU A 7 -23.40 -10.49 -52.90
CA LEU A 7 -22.22 -11.34 -52.61
C LEU A 7 -20.83 -10.70 -52.45
N LEU A 8 -20.20 -10.90 -51.27
CA LEU A 8 -19.16 -11.93 -51.15
C LEU A 8 -18.85 -12.27 -49.67
N LEU A 9 -18.79 -13.57 -49.38
CA LEU A 9 -18.11 -14.16 -48.22
C LEU A 9 -16.65 -13.72 -48.17
N LEU A 10 -16.12 -13.47 -46.97
CA LEU A 10 -14.74 -13.81 -46.61
C LEU A 10 -14.64 -14.01 -45.09
N PHE A 11 -14.69 -15.27 -44.69
CA PHE A 11 -14.15 -15.77 -43.43
C PHE A 11 -12.69 -15.34 -43.34
N SER A 12 -12.32 -14.61 -42.29
CA SER A 12 -10.92 -14.36 -41.94
C SER A 12 -10.63 -15.11 -40.64
N PHE A 13 -10.14 -16.34 -40.80
CA PHE A 13 -9.38 -17.03 -39.77
C PHE A 13 -8.04 -16.28 -39.62
N TYR A 14 -7.76 -15.71 -38.46
CA TYR A 14 -6.40 -15.33 -38.10
C TYR A 14 -5.70 -16.59 -37.56
N SER A 15 -4.95 -17.26 -38.42
CA SER A 15 -3.92 -18.22 -38.05
C SER A 15 -2.65 -17.47 -37.65
N CYS A 16 -2.04 -17.88 -36.53
CA CYS A 16 -0.65 -17.59 -36.23
C CYS A 16 0.25 -18.11 -37.36
N GLU A 17 1.13 -17.27 -37.89
CA GLU A 17 2.31 -17.72 -38.63
C GLU A 17 3.56 -17.31 -37.84
N ASP A 18 4.37 -18.32 -37.54
CA ASP A 18 5.72 -18.22 -36.99
C ASP A 18 6.66 -17.58 -38.01
N ILE A 19 7.31 -16.49 -37.63
CA ILE A 19 8.52 -16.02 -38.32
C ILE A 19 9.71 -16.67 -37.62
N SER A 20 10.12 -17.82 -38.15
CA SER A 20 11.41 -18.42 -37.83
C SER A 20 12.50 -17.69 -38.64
N GLY A 21 13.31 -16.89 -37.95
CA GLY A 21 14.46 -16.19 -38.52
C GLY A 21 15.66 -16.33 -37.60
N THR A 22 16.49 -17.34 -37.86
CA THR A 22 17.80 -17.51 -37.24
C THR A 22 18.76 -16.42 -37.77
N ARG A 23 19.18 -15.50 -36.89
CA ARG A 23 20.38 -14.66 -37.12
C ARG A 23 21.54 -15.23 -36.29
N PRO A 24 22.72 -15.47 -36.86
CA PRO A 24 23.91 -15.77 -36.08
C PRO A 24 24.38 -14.52 -35.33
N LEU A 25 24.75 -14.68 -34.06
CA LEU A 25 25.34 -13.64 -33.23
C LEU A 25 26.87 -13.67 -33.45
N GLU A 26 27.41 -12.81 -34.31
CA GLU A 26 28.83 -12.46 -34.26
C GLU A 26 29.03 -11.29 -33.30
N THR A 27 30.09 -11.42 -32.51
CA THR A 27 30.53 -10.51 -31.46
C THR A 27 30.99 -9.18 -32.06
N LEU A 28 30.36 -8.07 -31.67
CA LEU A 28 30.89 -6.72 -31.92
C LEU A 28 30.84 -5.89 -30.63
N LYS A 29 32.00 -5.88 -29.95
CA LYS A 29 32.60 -4.62 -29.53
C LYS A 29 33.06 -3.89 -30.80
N ASP A 30 32.98 -2.57 -30.74
CA ASP A 30 33.43 -1.57 -31.71
C ASP A 30 32.39 -1.07 -32.72
N ASP A 31 32.37 0.27 -32.79
CA ASP A 31 31.56 1.16 -33.60
C ASP A 31 31.44 0.75 -35.07
N VAL A 32 30.26 0.97 -35.65
CA VAL A 32 30.13 1.17 -37.10
C VAL A 32 29.21 2.36 -37.39
N VAL A 33 29.88 3.50 -37.61
CA VAL A 33 29.48 4.51 -38.60
C VAL A 33 29.91 4.02 -39.99
N GLY A 34 29.11 4.28 -41.02
CA GLY A 34 29.49 4.21 -42.43
C GLY A 34 28.25 4.39 -43.29
N ASP A 35 27.97 5.57 -43.86
CA ASP A 35 28.68 6.31 -44.91
C ASP A 35 28.98 5.49 -46.19
N ILE A 36 28.63 6.13 -47.29
CA ILE A 36 28.47 5.61 -48.65
C ILE A 36 29.80 5.80 -49.39
N GLY A 37 30.43 4.71 -49.81
CA GLY A 37 31.66 4.79 -50.61
C GLY A 37 31.93 3.51 -51.38
N GLY A 38 31.88 3.59 -52.72
CA GLY A 38 32.09 2.47 -53.63
C GLY A 38 33.53 1.96 -53.71
N GLY A 39 33.67 0.71 -54.16
CA GLY A 39 34.96 0.09 -54.46
C GLY A 39 34.79 -1.25 -55.17
N VAL A 40 35.43 -1.37 -56.34
CA VAL A 40 35.44 -2.50 -57.27
C VAL A 40 36.54 -3.50 -56.88
N GLY A 41 36.32 -4.81 -57.01
CA GLY A 41 37.44 -5.77 -57.06
C GLY A 41 37.15 -7.25 -56.85
N ASN A 42 37.11 -7.99 -57.98
CA ASN A 42 37.62 -9.34 -58.27
C ASN A 42 37.47 -10.52 -57.27
N GLY A 43 36.88 -11.61 -57.79
CA GLY A 43 36.63 -12.85 -57.06
C GLY A 43 37.77 -13.85 -56.97
N ALA A 44 37.47 -14.98 -56.30
CA ALA A 44 38.26 -16.21 -56.32
C ALA A 44 37.38 -17.45 -55.99
N VAL A 45 37.34 -18.36 -56.97
CA VAL A 45 37.38 -19.85 -56.96
C VAL A 45 36.80 -20.66 -55.76
N PRO A 46 36.01 -21.74 -56.00
CA PRO A 46 35.61 -22.69 -54.96
C PRO A 46 36.78 -23.60 -54.56
N GLY A 47 37.16 -23.55 -53.29
CA GLY A 47 38.12 -24.47 -52.68
C GLY A 47 37.39 -25.64 -52.02
N ASP A 48 37.62 -26.82 -52.56
CA ASP A 48 37.22 -28.11 -52.00
C ASP A 48 38.02 -28.34 -50.70
N GLY A 49 37.33 -28.23 -49.56
CA GLY A 49 37.91 -28.32 -48.21
C GLY A 49 37.16 -29.36 -47.40
N ALA A 50 37.88 -30.38 -46.96
CA ALA A 50 37.40 -31.58 -46.30
C ALA A 50 36.35 -31.32 -45.21
N ILE A 51 35.33 -32.19 -45.17
CA ILE A 51 34.41 -32.35 -44.04
C ILE A 51 35.25 -32.78 -42.84
N GLY A 52 35.63 -31.82 -42.00
CA GLY A 52 36.04 -32.09 -40.64
C GLY A 52 34.83 -32.59 -39.88
N ASN A 53 35.00 -33.70 -39.16
CA ASN A 53 34.09 -34.08 -38.08
C ASN A 53 34.15 -32.97 -37.02
N GLU A 54 33.32 -31.94 -37.18
CA GLU A 54 32.82 -31.20 -36.04
C GLU A 54 31.82 -32.12 -35.35
N ASP A 55 32.15 -32.56 -34.14
CA ASP A 55 31.11 -32.97 -33.18
C ASP A 55 30.00 -31.91 -33.27
N PRO A 56 28.72 -32.28 -33.38
CA PRO A 56 27.67 -31.29 -33.32
C PRO A 56 27.82 -30.59 -31.97
N GLU A 57 28.27 -29.33 -32.01
CA GLU A 57 28.19 -28.44 -30.88
C GLU A 57 26.71 -28.44 -30.51
N LEU A 58 26.37 -29.19 -29.45
CA LEU A 58 25.03 -29.22 -28.89
C LEU A 58 24.73 -27.79 -28.51
N VAL A 59 23.97 -27.10 -29.36
CA VAL A 59 23.41 -25.78 -29.05
C VAL A 59 22.47 -26.01 -27.88
N GLU A 60 22.99 -25.89 -26.66
CA GLU A 60 22.17 -25.92 -25.46
C GLU A 60 21.14 -24.81 -25.60
N ALA A 61 19.87 -25.20 -25.54
CA ALA A 61 18.77 -24.29 -25.72
C ALA A 61 18.79 -23.26 -24.57
N LYS A 62 19.08 -22.00 -24.89
CA LYS A 62 19.22 -20.92 -23.90
C LYS A 62 17.90 -20.75 -23.13
N VAL A 63 17.98 -20.74 -21.80
CA VAL A 63 16.84 -20.46 -20.92
C VAL A 63 16.58 -18.96 -20.90
N GLU A 64 15.31 -18.56 -20.99
CA GLU A 64 14.92 -17.15 -20.97
C GLU A 64 13.63 -16.91 -20.20
N ILE A 65 13.64 -15.96 -19.26
CA ILE A 65 12.48 -15.51 -18.52
C ILE A 65 11.61 -14.63 -19.42
N ARG A 66 10.29 -14.89 -19.47
CA ARG A 66 9.36 -14.13 -20.32
C ARG A 66 8.21 -13.49 -19.57
N HIS A 67 7.63 -14.19 -18.60
CA HIS A 67 6.43 -13.73 -17.91
C HIS A 67 6.37 -14.23 -16.46
N LEU A 68 5.67 -13.49 -15.61
CA LEU A 68 5.09 -14.01 -14.38
C LEU A 68 3.65 -14.45 -14.69
N ILE A 69 3.12 -15.40 -13.93
CA ILE A 69 1.71 -15.78 -14.02
C ILE A 69 0.97 -15.16 -12.84
N GLU A 70 -0.08 -14.41 -13.14
CA GLU A 70 -0.94 -13.80 -12.14
C GLU A 70 -1.59 -14.87 -11.26
N PRO A 71 -1.38 -14.86 -9.94
CA PRO A 71 -2.14 -15.72 -9.06
C PRO A 71 -3.55 -15.16 -8.85
N LYS A 72 -4.50 -16.04 -8.48
CA LYS A 72 -5.80 -15.62 -7.98
C LYS A 72 -5.62 -15.08 -6.56
N ILE A 73 -5.69 -13.76 -6.39
CA ILE A 73 -5.57 -13.05 -5.12
C ILE A 73 -6.96 -12.61 -4.64
N ASP A 74 -7.75 -12.01 -5.54
CA ASP A 74 -9.03 -11.39 -5.22
C ASP A 74 -10.04 -11.48 -6.39
N ASN A 75 -11.15 -10.76 -6.29
CA ASN A 75 -12.17 -10.64 -7.32
C ASN A 75 -11.70 -9.87 -8.58
N ASN A 76 -10.61 -9.09 -8.50
CA ASN A 76 -10.05 -8.31 -9.60
C ASN A 76 -8.97 -9.08 -10.39
N SER A 77 -8.42 -10.15 -9.82
CA SER A 77 -7.50 -11.08 -10.51
C SER A 77 -8.26 -12.32 -10.97
N ASP A 78 -8.28 -12.67 -12.25
CA ASP A 78 -8.86 -13.95 -12.68
C ASP A 78 -7.92 -15.14 -12.47
N GLY A 79 -6.62 -14.84 -12.31
CA GLY A 79 -5.55 -15.82 -12.17
C GLY A 79 -5.21 -16.52 -13.48
N GLY A 80 -3.97 -17.01 -13.59
CA GLY A 80 -3.48 -17.77 -14.74
C GLY A 80 -3.06 -16.93 -15.95
N THR A 81 -3.15 -15.59 -15.89
CA THR A 81 -2.76 -14.71 -17.00
C THR A 81 -1.25 -14.48 -17.02
N TYR A 82 -0.66 -14.43 -18.22
CA TYR A 82 0.76 -14.10 -18.39
C TYR A 82 0.98 -12.58 -18.33
N LYS A 83 1.82 -12.13 -17.41
CA LYS A 83 2.07 -10.72 -17.14
C LYS A 83 3.57 -10.43 -17.19
N ARG A 84 3.97 -9.38 -17.91
CA ARG A 84 5.34 -8.82 -17.82
C ARG A 84 5.51 -7.93 -16.60
N LYS A 85 4.44 -7.31 -16.13
CA LYS A 85 4.37 -6.59 -14.87
C LYS A 85 3.28 -7.24 -14.03
N LEU A 86 3.65 -7.77 -12.87
CA LEU A 86 2.71 -8.35 -11.92
C LEU A 86 2.78 -7.55 -10.61
N THR A 87 1.62 -7.14 -10.10
CA THR A 87 1.52 -6.47 -8.81
C THR A 87 0.90 -7.42 -7.79
N ILE A 88 1.57 -7.66 -6.65
CA ILE A 88 1.05 -8.49 -5.55
C ILE A 88 1.22 -7.77 -4.20
N PRO A 89 0.40 -8.08 -3.19
CA PRO A 89 0.64 -7.56 -1.85
C PRO A 89 1.89 -8.23 -1.25
N LYS A 90 2.66 -7.48 -0.45
CA LYS A 90 3.92 -8.00 0.12
C LYS A 90 3.75 -9.15 1.11
N ASN A 91 2.55 -9.34 1.66
CA ASN A 91 2.19 -10.47 2.52
C ASN A 91 1.57 -11.65 1.75
N TYR A 92 1.67 -11.68 0.42
CA TYR A 92 1.20 -12.80 -0.39
C TYR A 92 1.85 -14.12 0.05
N ASP A 93 1.04 -15.13 0.32
CA ASP A 93 1.42 -16.41 0.92
C ASP A 93 1.13 -17.64 0.04
N GLY A 94 0.75 -17.43 -1.23
CA GLY A 94 0.41 -18.50 -2.17
C GLY A 94 1.57 -19.03 -3.00
N LEU A 95 1.26 -19.54 -4.21
CA LEU A 95 2.26 -19.98 -5.17
C LEU A 95 2.47 -18.91 -6.24
N LEU A 96 3.72 -18.54 -6.48
CA LEU A 96 4.09 -17.64 -7.55
C LEU A 96 4.76 -18.43 -8.69
N TYR A 97 4.40 -18.12 -9.93
CA TYR A 97 4.88 -18.85 -11.08
C TYR A 97 5.64 -17.94 -12.04
N LEU A 98 6.77 -18.44 -12.55
CA LEU A 98 7.60 -17.79 -13.55
C LEU A 98 7.64 -18.66 -14.81
N ALA A 99 7.26 -18.07 -15.93
CA ALA A 99 7.21 -18.73 -17.23
C ALA A 99 8.31 -18.19 -18.16
N GLY A 100 8.86 -19.08 -18.98
CA GLY A 100 9.98 -18.79 -19.85
C GLY A 100 10.17 -19.82 -20.95
N ILE A 101 11.20 -19.63 -21.76
CA ILE A 101 11.60 -20.54 -22.83
C ILE A 101 12.65 -21.51 -22.28
N ASN A 102 12.57 -22.77 -22.68
CA ASN A 102 13.51 -23.84 -22.31
C ASN A 102 13.67 -24.07 -20.80
N ILE A 103 12.72 -23.62 -19.97
CA ILE A 103 12.75 -23.81 -18.50
C ILE A 103 12.88 -25.31 -18.15
N SER A 104 12.27 -26.19 -18.95
CA SER A 104 12.33 -27.65 -18.83
C SER A 104 13.73 -28.24 -18.74
N THR A 105 14.71 -27.58 -19.37
CA THR A 105 16.12 -28.00 -19.38
C THR A 105 16.78 -27.92 -18.00
N LEU A 106 16.14 -27.25 -17.03
CA LEU A 106 16.67 -27.08 -15.68
C LEU A 106 16.05 -28.07 -14.66
N SER A 107 15.24 -29.04 -15.10
CA SER A 107 14.46 -29.93 -14.22
C SER A 107 15.30 -30.75 -13.23
N GLU A 108 16.56 -31.04 -13.54
CA GLU A 108 17.49 -31.77 -12.67
C GLU A 108 18.33 -30.87 -11.76
N LYS A 109 18.13 -29.54 -11.80
CA LYS A 109 18.92 -28.57 -11.02
C LYS A 109 18.22 -28.12 -9.74
N ASN A 110 19.01 -27.80 -8.72
CA ASN A 110 18.53 -27.04 -7.57
C ASN A 110 18.45 -25.56 -7.96
N LEU A 111 17.24 -25.00 -7.95
CA LEU A 111 16.98 -23.66 -8.46
C LEU A 111 16.46 -22.74 -7.36
N LYS A 112 16.78 -21.46 -7.52
CA LYS A 112 16.11 -20.36 -6.82
C LYS A 112 15.86 -19.22 -7.80
N VAL A 113 14.80 -18.46 -7.53
CA VAL A 113 14.55 -17.20 -8.22
C VAL A 113 14.97 -16.07 -7.30
N ARG A 114 15.81 -15.18 -7.82
CA ARG A 114 16.31 -14.01 -7.11
C ARG A 114 15.63 -12.76 -7.65
N PHE A 115 14.93 -12.05 -6.78
CA PHE A 115 14.30 -10.77 -7.07
C PHE A 115 15.15 -9.65 -6.48
N LYS A 116 15.66 -8.72 -7.31
CA LYS A 116 16.43 -7.56 -6.85
C LYS A 116 15.54 -6.33 -6.82
N PHE A 117 15.24 -5.80 -5.63
CA PHE A 117 14.29 -4.70 -5.47
C PHE A 117 14.93 -3.32 -5.44
N GLY A 118 14.27 -2.37 -6.12
CA GLY A 118 14.55 -0.93 -6.06
C GLY A 118 15.91 -0.49 -6.61
N LEU A 119 16.26 0.77 -6.34
CA LEU A 119 17.53 1.40 -6.71
C LEU A 119 18.75 0.65 -6.16
N ASP A 120 18.66 0.16 -4.94
CA ASP A 120 19.74 -0.55 -4.27
C ASP A 120 19.87 -2.01 -4.71
N SER A 121 18.93 -2.50 -5.55
CA SER A 121 18.91 -3.86 -6.07
C SER A 121 19.02 -4.94 -4.99
N SER A 122 18.32 -4.72 -3.86
CA SER A 122 18.37 -5.62 -2.69
C SER A 122 17.80 -6.99 -3.05
N PRO A 123 18.58 -8.09 -2.97
CA PRO A 123 18.15 -9.40 -3.42
C PRO A 123 17.28 -10.11 -2.38
N ILE A 124 16.24 -10.79 -2.86
CA ILE A 124 15.46 -11.79 -2.13
C ILE A 124 15.46 -13.06 -2.95
N ASP A 125 15.91 -14.13 -2.30
CA ASP A 125 16.08 -15.44 -2.91
C ASP A 125 14.97 -16.37 -2.45
N ILE A 126 14.26 -16.97 -3.41
CA ILE A 126 13.15 -17.88 -3.14
C ILE A 126 13.44 -19.22 -3.82
N PRO A 127 13.44 -20.35 -3.08
CA PRO A 127 13.57 -21.67 -3.68
C PRO A 127 12.50 -21.90 -4.74
N ALA A 128 12.90 -22.47 -5.87
CA ALA A 128 12.00 -22.76 -6.98
C ALA A 128 12.18 -24.18 -7.48
N HIS A 129 11.10 -24.77 -7.98
CA HIS A 129 11.12 -26.07 -8.63
C HIS A 129 10.33 -26.01 -9.94
N ILE A 130 10.62 -26.91 -10.86
CA ILE A 130 9.92 -26.99 -12.14
C ILE A 130 8.76 -27.95 -12.02
N SER A 131 7.60 -27.51 -12.50
CA SER A 131 6.44 -28.39 -12.65
C SER A 131 5.53 -27.86 -13.76
N THR A 132 4.55 -28.67 -14.13
CA THR A 132 3.52 -28.29 -15.09
C THR A 132 2.43 -27.52 -14.37
N ALA A 133 2.21 -26.26 -14.77
CA ALA A 133 1.02 -25.54 -14.34
C ALA A 133 -0.20 -25.98 -15.17
N PRO A 134 -1.40 -26.13 -14.58
CA PRO A 134 -2.62 -26.37 -15.34
C PRO A 134 -2.84 -25.18 -16.29
N GLY A 135 -2.73 -25.43 -17.59
CA GLY A 135 -2.94 -24.41 -18.62
C GLY A 135 -4.38 -23.95 -18.69
N LEU A 136 -4.59 -22.68 -19.09
CA LEU A 136 -5.91 -22.10 -19.40
C LEU A 136 -6.64 -22.82 -20.57
N THR A 137 -5.97 -23.73 -21.28
CA THR A 137 -6.58 -24.67 -22.23
C THR A 137 -6.06 -26.10 -21.99
N PRO A 138 -6.91 -27.15 -22.01
CA PRO A 138 -6.52 -28.54 -21.69
C PRO A 138 -5.50 -29.21 -22.63
N GLN A 139 -4.93 -28.48 -23.59
CA GLN A 139 -4.16 -29.04 -24.71
C GLN A 139 -2.68 -28.57 -24.74
N THR A 140 -2.25 -27.67 -23.85
CA THR A 140 -0.84 -27.25 -23.76
C THR A 140 -0.35 -27.34 -22.32
N SER A 141 0.50 -28.33 -22.03
CA SER A 141 1.25 -28.39 -20.78
C SER A 141 2.43 -27.42 -20.89
N VAL A 142 2.42 -26.35 -20.08
CA VAL A 142 3.53 -25.40 -19.99
C VAL A 142 4.28 -25.69 -18.70
N GLU A 143 5.58 -25.95 -18.83
CA GLU A 143 6.47 -26.08 -17.68
C GLU A 143 6.88 -24.71 -17.17
N VAL A 144 6.76 -24.51 -15.86
CA VAL A 144 6.98 -23.24 -15.19
C VAL A 144 7.83 -23.45 -13.93
N LEU A 145 8.50 -22.39 -13.50
CA LEU A 145 9.14 -22.35 -12.19
C LEU A 145 8.12 -21.95 -11.15
N ILE A 146 7.94 -22.77 -10.12
CA ILE A 146 7.02 -22.56 -9.01
C ILE A 146 7.82 -22.17 -7.78
N MET A 147 7.44 -21.04 -7.19
CA MET A 147 7.96 -20.53 -5.92
C MET A 147 6.88 -20.61 -4.85
N ASP A 148 7.26 -21.09 -3.67
CA ASP A 148 6.36 -21.17 -2.51
C ASP A 148 6.50 -19.92 -1.64
N MET A 149 5.43 -19.13 -1.59
CA MET A 149 5.39 -17.86 -0.87
C MET A 149 4.82 -17.98 0.53
N ARG A 150 4.45 -19.18 1.02
CA ARG A 150 3.81 -19.39 2.35
C ARG A 150 4.64 -18.88 3.52
N SER A 151 5.94 -18.74 3.34
CA SER A 151 6.85 -18.11 4.34
C SER A 151 6.77 -16.57 4.37
N ALA A 152 5.93 -15.97 3.51
CA ALA A 152 5.80 -14.55 3.25
C ALA A 152 7.16 -13.85 3.07
N PRO A 153 7.99 -14.28 2.10
CA PRO A 153 9.37 -13.81 1.98
C PRO A 153 9.49 -12.29 1.69
N PHE A 154 8.40 -11.66 1.25
CA PHE A 154 8.33 -10.22 0.98
C PHE A 154 7.76 -9.38 2.12
N ASP A 155 7.29 -9.98 3.22
CA ASP A 155 6.60 -9.25 4.30
C ASP A 155 7.49 -8.19 4.97
N LYS A 156 8.80 -8.44 5.01
CA LYS A 156 9.78 -7.49 5.56
C LYS A 156 10.34 -6.50 4.54
N VAL A 157 9.94 -6.60 3.27
CA VAL A 157 10.32 -5.61 2.25
C VAL A 157 9.66 -4.29 2.60
N ARG A 158 10.48 -3.24 2.66
CA ARG A 158 10.02 -1.87 2.84
C ARG A 158 9.55 -1.30 1.51
N LEU A 159 8.41 -0.61 1.55
CA LEU A 159 7.78 0.01 0.38
C LEU A 159 8.18 1.49 0.31
N PHE A 160 9.43 1.77 -0.03
CA PHE A 160 9.99 3.13 0.00
C PHE A 160 9.56 4.04 -1.17
N TYR A 161 9.02 3.45 -2.23
CA TYR A 161 8.65 4.14 -3.46
C TYR A 161 7.14 4.35 -3.51
N ASP A 162 6.68 5.14 -4.48
CA ASP A 162 5.26 5.47 -4.61
C ASP A 162 4.72 5.01 -5.97
N LEU A 163 3.44 4.65 -5.96
CA LEU A 163 2.66 4.31 -7.13
C LEU A 163 2.22 5.57 -7.85
N PHE A 164 2.39 5.56 -9.17
CA PHE A 164 1.91 6.59 -10.07
C PHE A 164 0.84 6.05 -11.00
N ASP A 165 -0.24 6.79 -11.12
CA ASP A 165 -1.40 6.47 -11.92
C ASP A 165 -1.26 7.04 -13.34
N TYR A 166 -1.12 6.12 -14.30
CA TYR A 166 -1.01 6.43 -15.72
C TYR A 166 -2.23 5.95 -16.52
N ASN A 167 -3.38 5.82 -15.86
CA ASN A 167 -4.65 5.65 -16.55
C ASN A 167 -5.06 6.93 -17.27
N GLU A 168 -5.87 6.77 -18.31
CA GLU A 168 -6.52 7.87 -19.00
C GLU A 168 -7.91 8.09 -18.39
N TYR A 169 -8.24 9.35 -18.11
CA TYR A 169 -9.48 9.71 -17.44
C TYR A 169 -10.28 10.76 -18.22
N ASP A 170 -11.59 10.54 -18.29
CA ASP A 170 -12.57 11.54 -18.67
C ASP A 170 -13.63 11.62 -17.56
N PHE A 171 -13.33 12.43 -16.54
CA PHE A 171 -14.25 12.68 -15.42
C PHE A 171 -15.48 13.51 -15.84
N GLY A 172 -15.43 14.17 -17.01
CA GLY A 172 -16.48 15.08 -17.49
C GLY A 172 -17.64 14.36 -18.18
N ASN A 173 -17.59 13.04 -18.33
CA ASN A 173 -18.55 12.24 -19.07
C ASN A 173 -18.74 12.70 -20.53
N SER A 174 -17.71 13.26 -21.18
CA SER A 174 -17.67 13.21 -22.65
C SER A 174 -17.56 11.74 -23.06
N THR A 175 -18.11 11.40 -24.24
CA THR A 175 -18.26 10.02 -24.74
C THR A 175 -17.07 9.11 -24.40
N PRO A 176 -17.32 7.88 -23.89
CA PRO A 176 -16.24 7.00 -23.45
C PRO A 176 -15.50 6.45 -24.67
N ASP A 177 -14.34 6.99 -24.94
CA ASP A 177 -13.37 6.30 -25.77
C ASP A 177 -12.99 4.97 -25.08
N PRO A 178 -12.93 3.84 -25.79
CA PRO A 178 -12.57 2.56 -25.18
C PRO A 178 -11.21 2.64 -24.47
N GLY A 179 -11.21 2.39 -23.16
CA GLY A 179 -10.00 2.43 -22.33
C GLY A 179 -9.83 3.70 -21.50
N VAL A 180 -10.70 4.70 -21.66
CA VAL A 180 -10.76 5.90 -20.81
C VAL A 180 -11.72 5.67 -19.65
N LEU A 181 -11.27 5.95 -18.43
CA LEU A 181 -12.03 5.73 -17.20
C LEU A 181 -12.81 6.99 -16.80
N SER A 182 -14.05 6.82 -16.32
CA SER A 182 -14.88 7.93 -15.78
C SER A 182 -14.68 8.15 -14.28
N GLU A 183 -14.03 7.22 -13.59
CA GLU A 183 -13.76 7.28 -12.16
C GLU A 183 -12.30 6.90 -11.88
N PRO A 184 -11.66 7.55 -10.88
CA PRO A 184 -10.28 7.27 -10.50
C PRO A 184 -10.14 5.86 -9.95
N VAL A 185 -9.03 5.20 -10.27
CA VAL A 185 -8.76 3.87 -9.71
C VAL A 185 -8.56 3.99 -8.20
N GLN A 186 -9.21 3.11 -7.44
CA GLN A 186 -9.09 3.03 -5.97
C GLN A 186 -8.27 1.82 -5.51
N PHE A 187 -7.90 0.93 -6.44
CA PHE A 187 -7.27 -0.34 -6.16
C PHE A 187 -5.79 -0.34 -6.56
N ASN A 188 -4.91 -0.58 -5.58
CA ASN A 188 -3.46 -0.42 -5.71
C ASN A 188 -2.75 -1.45 -6.62
N ARG A 189 -3.45 -2.49 -7.11
CA ARG A 189 -2.89 -3.46 -8.06
C ARG A 189 -3.30 -3.26 -9.51
N ASP A 190 -3.98 -2.16 -9.84
CA ASP A 190 -4.33 -1.86 -11.22
C ASP A 190 -3.09 -1.87 -12.15
N ASP A 191 -3.28 -2.43 -13.34
CA ASP A 191 -2.20 -2.70 -14.30
C ASP A 191 -1.52 -1.41 -14.79
N LYS A 192 -2.17 -0.25 -14.67
CA LYS A 192 -1.65 1.06 -15.09
C LYS A 192 -1.04 1.87 -13.94
N LEU A 193 -0.92 1.29 -12.74
CA LEU A 193 -0.20 1.90 -11.61
C LEU A 193 1.27 1.47 -11.54
N PHE A 194 2.21 2.38 -11.68
CA PHE A 194 3.63 2.05 -11.76
C PHE A 194 4.42 2.55 -10.56
N CYS A 195 5.22 1.65 -9.98
CA CYS A 195 6.09 1.97 -8.88
C CYS A 195 7.39 2.63 -9.37
N ARG A 196 7.60 3.91 -9.05
CA ARG A 196 8.79 4.65 -9.48
C ARG A 196 9.98 4.40 -8.56
N GLY A 197 10.68 3.30 -8.79
CA GLY A 197 11.74 2.82 -7.91
C GLY A 197 13.04 2.38 -8.58
N LEU A 198 13.19 2.57 -9.89
CA LEU A 198 14.27 1.97 -10.66
C LEU A 198 15.21 2.99 -11.29
N ARG A 199 16.46 2.57 -11.51
CA ARG A 199 17.36 3.27 -12.43
C ARG A 199 16.84 3.14 -13.85
N LEU A 200 17.19 4.10 -14.71
CA LEU A 200 16.73 4.13 -16.09
C LEU A 200 17.13 2.87 -16.88
N GLU A 201 18.33 2.34 -16.63
CA GLU A 201 18.86 1.08 -17.21
C GLU A 201 18.03 -0.17 -16.84
N HIS A 202 17.22 -0.08 -15.80
CA HIS A 202 16.33 -1.15 -15.35
C HIS A 202 14.86 -0.85 -15.66
N ASP A 203 14.53 0.27 -16.31
CA ASP A 203 13.17 0.60 -16.71
C ASP A 203 12.88 0.09 -18.14
N PRO A 204 12.09 -0.99 -18.31
CA PRO A 204 11.79 -1.54 -19.62
C PRO A 204 10.79 -0.69 -20.42
N THR A 205 10.22 0.36 -19.82
CA THR A 205 9.35 1.31 -20.52
C THR A 205 10.12 2.45 -21.17
N PHE A 206 11.42 2.60 -20.82
CA PHE A 206 12.28 3.64 -21.38
C PHE A 206 12.49 3.48 -22.87
N ASN A 207 12.10 4.51 -23.63
CA ASN A 207 12.16 4.57 -25.08
C ASN A 207 13.27 5.50 -25.63
N GLY A 208 14.00 6.20 -24.75
CA GLY A 208 15.10 7.09 -25.11
C GLY A 208 16.49 6.43 -25.07
N LYS A 209 17.55 7.25 -25.12
CA LYS A 209 18.93 6.79 -24.94
C LYS A 209 19.39 7.04 -23.52
N LEU A 210 20.05 6.06 -22.90
CA LEU A 210 20.51 6.17 -21.50
C LEU A 210 21.45 7.37 -21.27
N ALA A 211 22.23 7.77 -22.27
CA ALA A 211 23.12 8.92 -22.19
C ALA A 211 22.38 10.27 -22.11
N ASP A 212 21.20 10.34 -22.71
CA ASP A 212 20.37 11.56 -22.77
C ASP A 212 19.47 11.65 -21.52
N GLY A 213 19.13 10.50 -20.92
CA GLY A 213 18.24 10.41 -19.76
C GLY A 213 16.76 10.44 -20.16
N CYS A 214 15.86 10.49 -19.17
CA CYS A 214 14.45 10.76 -19.41
C CYS A 214 14.16 12.25 -19.16
N SER A 215 14.23 13.06 -20.22
CA SER A 215 14.18 14.53 -20.14
C SER A 215 13.20 15.17 -21.13
N GLU A 216 12.87 14.49 -22.22
CA GLU A 216 11.97 14.99 -23.25
C GLU A 216 10.50 14.70 -22.89
N ALA A 217 9.58 15.57 -23.32
CA ALA A 217 8.15 15.43 -22.98
C ALA A 217 7.51 14.12 -23.50
N ASN A 218 8.08 13.53 -24.54
CA ASN A 218 7.64 12.27 -25.16
C ASN A 218 8.42 11.04 -24.66
N ASP A 219 9.39 11.21 -23.76
CA ASP A 219 10.04 10.08 -23.12
C ASP A 219 9.03 9.33 -22.24
N THR A 220 9.07 8.01 -22.31
CA THR A 220 8.27 7.12 -21.47
C THR A 220 9.18 6.48 -20.45
N CYS A 221 9.04 6.76 -19.15
CA CYS A 221 9.92 6.17 -18.14
C CYS A 221 9.14 5.93 -16.84
N LYS A 222 8.22 4.97 -16.90
CA LYS A 222 7.18 4.75 -15.89
C LYS A 222 7.69 4.15 -14.58
N PHE A 223 8.82 3.43 -14.59
CA PHE A 223 9.45 2.87 -13.39
C PHE A 223 10.65 3.69 -12.91
N ALA A 224 11.16 4.59 -13.75
CA ALA A 224 12.29 5.45 -13.45
C ALA A 224 12.05 6.24 -12.15
N TYR A 225 13.05 6.22 -11.28
CA TYR A 225 12.92 6.70 -9.92
C TYR A 225 12.58 8.19 -9.88
N ALA A 226 11.50 8.46 -9.14
CA ALA A 226 11.18 9.75 -8.60
C ALA A 226 10.33 9.54 -7.37
N LYS A 227 10.43 10.46 -6.40
CA LYS A 227 9.69 10.38 -5.15
C LYS A 227 9.16 11.74 -4.76
N ILE A 228 7.85 11.82 -4.55
CA ILE A 228 7.18 13.01 -4.03
C ILE A 228 6.37 12.64 -2.80
N LEU A 229 6.21 13.58 -1.89
CA LEU A 229 5.33 13.45 -0.72
C LEU A 229 4.27 14.55 -0.74
N ASP A 230 3.11 14.27 -0.17
CA ASP A 230 2.14 15.32 0.14
C ASP A 230 2.77 16.36 1.07
N LYS A 231 2.47 17.63 0.82
CA LYS A 231 3.07 18.79 1.49
C LYS A 231 1.96 19.78 1.84
N GLY A 232 2.02 20.28 3.06
CA GLY A 232 1.26 21.40 3.57
C GLY A 232 1.94 22.75 3.30
N LEU A 233 1.63 23.75 4.12
CA LEU A 233 2.30 25.04 4.08
C LEU A 233 3.75 24.93 4.58
N VAL A 234 4.61 25.84 4.11
CA VAL A 234 6.03 25.89 4.49
C VAL A 234 6.24 27.02 5.49
N LYS A 235 6.94 26.79 6.60
CA LYS A 235 7.21 27.84 7.60
C LYS A 235 8.00 29.00 7.00
N SER A 236 8.02 30.13 7.69
CA SER A 236 8.72 31.36 7.25
C SER A 236 10.23 31.22 7.03
N ASP A 237 10.82 30.11 7.48
CA ASP A 237 12.20 29.73 7.17
C ASP A 237 12.40 29.23 5.72
N TRP A 238 11.31 29.10 4.93
CA TRP A 238 11.28 28.58 3.56
C TRP A 238 11.76 27.13 3.39
N LEU A 239 12.09 26.44 4.49
CA LEU A 239 12.77 25.14 4.46
C LEU A 239 11.92 24.05 5.11
N THR A 240 11.14 24.40 6.13
CA THR A 240 10.38 23.43 6.92
C THR A 240 8.96 23.34 6.40
N ALA A 241 8.73 22.37 5.51
CA ALA A 241 7.38 22.02 5.09
C ALA A 241 6.63 21.27 6.19
N ILE A 242 5.34 21.58 6.35
CA ILE A 242 4.43 20.78 7.18
C ILE A 242 4.02 19.56 6.35
N LEU A 243 4.17 18.37 6.92
CA LEU A 243 3.64 17.15 6.31
C LEU A 243 2.21 16.98 6.81
N PRO A 244 1.23 16.80 5.91
CA PRO A 244 -0.15 16.72 6.35
C PRO A 244 -0.38 15.40 7.09
N THR A 245 -1.09 15.49 8.21
CA THR A 245 -1.49 14.35 9.04
C THR A 245 -3.00 14.30 9.28
N GLU A 246 -3.74 15.26 8.74
CA GLU A 246 -5.18 15.39 8.91
C GLU A 246 -5.92 15.35 7.57
N LYS A 247 -7.10 14.72 7.61
CA LYS A 247 -8.02 14.67 6.46
C LYS A 247 -8.76 16.00 6.35
N ASN A 248 -9.24 16.33 5.16
CA ASN A 248 -10.16 17.44 4.90
C ASN A 248 -11.61 17.09 5.34
N VAL A 249 -11.75 16.69 6.61
CA VAL A 249 -12.98 16.30 7.29
C VAL A 249 -13.00 17.02 8.65
N ALA A 250 -14.15 17.56 9.06
CA ALA A 250 -14.31 18.27 10.33
C ALA A 250 -14.03 17.33 11.52
N SER A 251 -13.41 17.86 12.58
CA SER A 251 -13.07 17.05 13.76
C SER A 251 -14.26 16.74 14.67
N SER A 252 -15.43 17.31 14.41
CA SER A 252 -16.66 17.04 15.16
C SER A 252 -17.88 17.07 14.24
N THR A 253 -19.06 16.77 14.82
CA THR A 253 -20.37 16.99 14.17
C THR A 253 -20.64 18.49 14.07
N GLY A 254 -19.88 19.18 13.21
CA GLY A 254 -19.82 20.63 13.12
C GLY A 254 -19.17 21.12 11.83
N VAL A 255 -18.88 22.43 11.80
CA VAL A 255 -18.37 23.13 10.64
C VAL A 255 -16.85 22.97 10.55
N LEU A 256 -16.30 22.74 9.36
CA LEU A 256 -14.86 22.62 9.12
C LEU A 256 -14.06 23.87 9.58
N SER A 257 -14.77 24.99 9.76
CA SER A 257 -14.27 26.28 10.24
C SER A 257 -13.93 26.36 11.71
N ASP A 258 -14.54 25.50 12.49
CA ASP A 258 -14.47 25.58 13.94
C ASP A 258 -13.27 24.79 14.48
N ASP A 259 -12.60 24.04 13.59
CA ASP A 259 -11.36 23.34 13.87
C ASP A 259 -10.19 24.32 14.13
N SER A 260 -9.28 23.90 15.02
CA SER A 260 -8.14 24.74 15.40
C SER A 260 -7.21 25.01 14.23
N ASN A 261 -6.43 26.09 14.34
CA ASN A 261 -5.46 26.44 13.30
C ASN A 261 -4.38 25.37 13.13
N GLU A 262 -4.00 24.66 14.21
CA GLU A 262 -3.08 23.52 14.15
C GLU A 262 -3.66 22.39 13.29
N LEU A 263 -4.92 22.00 13.52
CA LEU A 263 -5.57 20.96 12.72
C LEU A 263 -5.68 21.39 11.25
N ASN A 264 -5.95 22.66 11.01
CA ASN A 264 -6.03 23.23 9.67
C ASN A 264 -4.70 23.27 8.94
N LEU A 265 -3.58 23.45 9.66
CA LEU A 265 -2.23 23.39 9.11
C LEU A 265 -1.81 21.98 8.71
N ASP A 266 -2.33 20.98 9.42
CA ASP A 266 -2.01 19.57 9.21
C ASP A 266 -2.86 18.93 8.09
N ARG A 267 -3.76 19.69 7.44
CA ARG A 267 -4.62 19.23 6.34
C ARG A 267 -3.92 19.18 4.99
N CYS A 268 -4.40 18.29 4.12
CA CYS A 268 -4.02 18.23 2.71
C CYS A 268 -4.27 19.56 1.98
N LEU A 269 -3.28 20.03 1.22
CA LEU A 269 -3.47 21.09 0.24
C LEU A 269 -4.18 20.56 -1.02
N PRO A 270 -4.93 21.41 -1.74
CA PRO A 270 -5.59 21.01 -2.96
C PRO A 270 -4.59 20.65 -4.05
N ASP A 271 -4.82 19.52 -4.70
CA ASP A 271 -4.01 19.06 -5.82
C ASP A 271 -4.19 19.97 -7.06
N ASN A 272 -5.37 20.58 -7.20
CA ASN A 272 -5.70 21.48 -8.30
C ASN A 272 -5.86 22.95 -7.84
N PRO A 273 -4.78 23.77 -7.83
CA PRO A 273 -4.84 25.15 -7.32
C PRO A 273 -5.52 26.16 -8.26
N SER A 274 -5.98 25.78 -9.47
CA SER A 274 -6.56 26.75 -10.42
C SER A 274 -7.96 27.24 -10.05
N SER A 275 -8.54 26.73 -8.97
CA SER A 275 -9.80 27.19 -8.39
C SER A 275 -9.54 27.89 -7.05
N ALA A 276 -9.77 29.20 -7.04
CA ALA A 276 -9.55 30.11 -5.92
C ALA A 276 -10.47 29.90 -4.69
N GLN A 277 -10.94 28.69 -4.41
CA GLN A 277 -11.81 28.40 -3.27
C GLN A 277 -11.40 27.11 -2.61
N HIS A 278 -10.30 27.17 -1.85
CA HIS A 278 -10.14 26.24 -0.76
C HIS A 278 -10.59 26.97 0.51
N THR A 279 -11.75 26.59 1.00
CA THR A 279 -12.38 27.23 2.15
C THR A 279 -12.10 26.37 3.36
N ILE A 280 -11.03 26.71 4.08
CA ILE A 280 -10.79 26.18 5.42
C ILE A 280 -11.49 27.14 6.39
N GLY A 281 -12.82 27.03 6.42
CA GLY A 281 -13.69 27.64 7.40
C GLY A 281 -14.73 28.68 6.92
N SER A 282 -15.32 29.47 7.81
CA SER A 282 -16.24 30.59 7.46
C SER A 282 -15.50 31.73 6.74
N THR A 283 -14.19 31.59 6.66
CA THR A 283 -13.28 32.26 5.77
C THR A 283 -12.84 31.21 4.74
N THR A 284 -13.08 31.47 3.46
CA THR A 284 -12.15 31.03 2.38
C THR A 284 -10.76 31.18 2.97
N PHE A 285 -9.89 30.15 3.06
CA PHE A 285 -8.61 30.16 3.83
C PHE A 285 -8.35 31.54 4.47
N PRO A 286 -8.33 31.77 5.80
CA PRO A 286 -8.27 33.11 6.39
C PRO A 286 -6.98 33.90 6.07
N PHE A 287 -6.33 33.72 4.94
CA PHE A 287 -5.74 34.83 4.23
C PHE A 287 -6.84 35.68 3.59
N SER A 288 -7.16 36.78 4.26
CA SER A 288 -7.00 38.02 3.52
C SER A 288 -5.52 38.08 3.10
N ALA A 289 -5.17 37.41 2.01
CA ALA A 289 -3.92 37.66 1.35
C ALA A 289 -4.06 39.10 0.84
N SER A 290 -3.54 40.03 1.64
CA SER A 290 -3.24 41.37 1.16
C SER A 290 -2.08 41.20 0.21
N PHE A 291 -2.40 40.78 -1.02
CA PHE A 291 -1.44 40.72 -2.11
C PHE A 291 -0.97 42.14 -2.32
N ASN A 292 0.22 42.45 -1.83
CA ASN A 292 0.79 43.78 -1.89
C ASN A 292 1.35 44.01 -3.30
N SER A 293 0.46 44.05 -4.29
CA SER A 293 0.78 44.50 -5.63
C SER A 293 -0.49 45.02 -6.27
N GLY A 294 -0.50 46.30 -6.65
CA GLY A 294 -1.58 46.94 -7.41
C GLY A 294 -1.74 46.39 -8.82
N LEU A 295 -1.96 45.08 -8.96
CA LEU A 295 -2.22 44.38 -10.21
C LEU A 295 -3.55 43.63 -10.07
N SER A 296 -4.52 44.07 -10.85
CA SER A 296 -5.85 43.48 -10.97
C SER A 296 -5.78 42.16 -11.75
N LYS A 297 -5.35 41.08 -11.09
CA LYS A 297 -5.62 39.69 -11.48
C LYS A 297 -5.21 38.76 -10.33
N TRP A 298 -6.18 37.99 -9.83
CA TRP A 298 -6.01 37.02 -8.76
C TRP A 298 -5.40 35.73 -9.33
N GLU A 299 -4.09 35.74 -9.49
CA GLU A 299 -3.27 34.56 -9.83
C GLU A 299 -2.53 34.18 -8.54
N ILE A 300 -2.59 32.91 -8.11
CA ILE A 300 -1.78 32.43 -6.98
C ILE A 300 -0.33 32.50 -7.44
N VAL A 301 0.37 33.57 -7.06
CA VAL A 301 1.81 33.68 -7.23
C VAL A 301 2.44 32.84 -6.13
N GLY A 302 3.11 31.75 -6.51
CA GLY A 302 3.85 30.91 -5.57
C GLY A 302 4.85 31.73 -4.76
N GLY A 303 4.99 31.42 -3.46
CA GLY A 303 5.83 32.21 -2.55
C GLY A 303 5.12 33.35 -1.82
N SER A 304 3.78 33.38 -1.82
CA SER A 304 3.01 34.34 -1.03
C SER A 304 3.03 34.01 0.46
N LEU A 305 3.37 35.02 1.28
CA LEU A 305 3.40 34.90 2.74
C LEU A 305 1.99 34.92 3.32
N VAL A 306 1.79 34.04 4.28
CA VAL A 306 0.54 33.65 4.90
C VAL A 306 0.76 33.81 6.40
N GLU A 307 0.15 34.82 7.04
CA GLU A 307 0.24 34.97 8.49
C GLU A 307 -1.02 34.43 9.14
N LEU A 308 -0.86 33.47 10.06
CA LEU A 308 -1.98 32.87 10.79
C LEU A 308 -2.20 33.60 12.10
N PHE A 309 -3.47 33.77 12.48
CA PHE A 309 -3.86 34.39 13.74
C PHE A 309 -4.88 33.53 14.50
N GLU A 310 -4.74 33.49 15.82
CA GLU A 310 -5.79 33.04 16.73
C GLU A 310 -6.31 34.24 17.52
N GLY A 311 -7.49 34.73 17.14
CA GLY A 311 -8.02 36.00 17.64
C GLY A 311 -7.15 37.20 17.24
N THR A 312 -6.27 37.63 18.14
CA THR A 312 -5.32 38.75 17.89
C THR A 312 -3.85 38.34 17.97
N THR A 313 -3.57 37.06 18.27
CA THR A 313 -2.22 36.53 18.43
C THR A 313 -1.74 35.93 17.12
N SER A 314 -0.58 36.36 16.62
CA SER A 314 0.06 35.73 15.45
C SER A 314 0.60 34.35 15.83
N LEU A 315 0.23 33.33 15.07
CA LEU A 315 0.69 31.95 15.17
C LEU A 315 1.88 31.65 14.24
N GLY A 316 2.34 32.66 13.50
CA GLY A 316 3.48 32.56 12.60
C GLY A 316 3.13 32.79 11.13
N GLU A 317 4.19 32.93 10.35
CA GLU A 317 4.15 33.16 8.91
C GLU A 317 4.52 31.87 8.16
N TYR A 318 3.81 31.59 7.07
CA TYR A 318 4.02 30.43 6.21
C TYR A 318 3.98 30.84 4.74
N TYR A 319 4.33 29.92 3.86
CA TYR A 319 4.37 30.09 2.42
C TYR A 319 3.66 28.94 1.74
N TYR A 320 2.88 29.29 0.71
CA TYR A 320 2.36 28.30 -0.20
C TYR A 320 3.40 27.97 -1.28
N GLN A 321 3.83 26.71 -1.28
CA GLN A 321 4.72 26.15 -2.29
C GLN A 321 4.07 24.96 -2.99
N GLY A 322 2.77 24.95 -3.24
CA GLY A 322 2.12 23.79 -3.86
C GLY A 322 1.95 22.56 -2.95
N PRO A 323 1.15 21.57 -3.39
CA PRO A 323 0.71 20.43 -2.57
C PRO A 323 1.72 19.29 -2.43
N TYR A 324 2.88 19.35 -3.12
CA TYR A 324 3.86 18.27 -3.09
C TYR A 324 5.29 18.75 -2.79
N GLN A 325 6.07 17.84 -2.22
CA GLN A 325 7.50 18.00 -2.01
C GLN A 325 8.27 16.95 -2.82
N ALA A 326 9.24 17.37 -3.63
CA ALA A 326 10.19 16.45 -4.23
C ALA A 326 11.22 15.96 -3.20
N ILE A 327 11.46 14.65 -3.16
CA ILE A 327 12.40 14.00 -2.24
C ILE A 327 13.57 13.41 -3.03
N ASN A 328 14.79 13.62 -2.53
CA ASN A 328 16.03 13.12 -3.14
C ASN A 328 16.15 13.46 -4.64
N LEU A 329 15.85 14.71 -5.00
CA LEU A 329 15.80 15.18 -6.38
C LEU A 329 17.09 14.86 -7.18
N ASN A 330 18.24 14.89 -6.50
CA ASN A 330 19.54 14.55 -7.10
C ASN A 330 19.66 13.09 -7.57
N LYS A 331 18.79 12.20 -7.09
CA LYS A 331 18.73 10.79 -7.51
C LYS A 331 17.65 10.53 -8.56
N TRP A 332 16.82 11.51 -8.91
CA TRP A 332 15.75 11.31 -9.87
C TRP A 332 16.31 10.97 -11.25
N GLU A 333 15.66 10.00 -11.89
CA GLU A 333 15.97 9.51 -13.24
C GLU A 333 15.11 10.21 -14.32
N VAL A 334 14.23 11.12 -13.89
CA VAL A 334 13.30 11.89 -14.74
C VAL A 334 13.45 13.37 -14.46
N LYS A 335 13.55 14.17 -15.53
CA LYS A 335 13.94 15.59 -15.44
C LYS A 335 13.22 16.43 -16.49
N ASP A 336 13.38 17.74 -16.41
CA ASP A 336 13.00 18.71 -17.42
C ASP A 336 11.55 18.51 -17.93
N SER A 337 11.34 18.42 -19.24
CA SER A 337 10.00 18.35 -19.83
C SER A 337 9.34 16.99 -19.63
N ALA A 338 10.10 15.91 -19.39
CA ALA A 338 9.56 14.59 -19.08
C ALA A 338 8.73 14.60 -17.78
N LEU A 339 8.97 15.56 -16.87
CA LEU A 339 8.18 15.74 -15.64
C LEU A 339 6.70 16.04 -15.87
N LEU A 340 6.38 16.68 -17.01
CA LEU A 340 5.02 17.06 -17.44
C LEU A 340 4.43 16.14 -18.50
N GLY A 341 5.23 15.21 -19.04
CA GLY A 341 4.80 14.32 -20.12
C GLY A 341 3.65 13.38 -19.71
N GLU A 342 3.17 12.60 -20.68
CA GLU A 342 2.13 11.59 -20.44
C GLU A 342 2.56 10.57 -19.37
N SER A 343 3.85 10.23 -19.32
CA SER A 343 4.46 9.38 -18.29
C SER A 343 5.13 10.17 -17.14
N GLY A 344 4.89 11.48 -17.09
CA GLY A 344 5.47 12.40 -16.11
C GLY A 344 4.98 12.20 -14.69
N ILE A 345 5.36 13.13 -13.82
CA ILE A 345 5.05 13.09 -12.39
C ILE A 345 3.91 14.05 -12.06
N PHE A 346 3.92 15.21 -12.72
CA PHE A 346 2.97 16.30 -12.49
C PHE A 346 2.12 16.55 -13.73
N GLY A 347 0.87 16.95 -13.53
CA GLY A 347 0.01 17.45 -14.59
C GLY A 347 0.29 18.92 -14.92
N LYS A 348 0.79 19.69 -13.96
CA LYS A 348 1.19 21.09 -14.16
C LYS A 348 2.19 21.58 -13.11
N PHE A 349 2.85 22.69 -13.44
CA PHE A 349 3.56 23.53 -12.48
C PHE A 349 2.88 24.90 -12.39
N LEU A 350 2.89 25.51 -11.21
CA LEU A 350 2.54 26.93 -11.11
C LEU A 350 3.67 27.73 -11.74
N ASN A 351 3.37 28.38 -12.87
CA ASN A 351 4.33 29.17 -13.61
C ASN A 351 4.80 30.36 -12.75
N LEU A 352 6.07 30.39 -12.40
CA LEU A 352 6.70 31.50 -11.68
C LEU A 352 7.45 32.46 -12.60
N ASN A 353 7.75 32.03 -13.83
CA ASN A 353 8.55 32.79 -14.76
C ASN A 353 8.10 32.54 -16.22
N SER A 354 8.42 33.47 -17.11
CA SER A 354 8.08 33.36 -18.53
C SER A 354 9.00 32.42 -19.32
N VAL A 355 9.72 31.51 -18.65
CA VAL A 355 10.63 30.56 -19.31
C VAL A 355 9.83 29.33 -19.72
N ALA A 356 10.11 28.79 -20.92
CA ALA A 356 9.52 27.54 -21.38
C ALA A 356 10.32 26.37 -20.80
N GLY A 357 9.67 25.51 -20.00
CA GLY A 357 10.28 24.31 -19.42
C GLY A 357 9.87 24.13 -17.96
N VAL A 358 10.53 23.17 -17.29
CA VAL A 358 10.47 22.99 -15.84
C VAL A 358 11.88 23.21 -15.30
N ASP A 359 12.07 24.25 -14.49
CA ASP A 359 13.34 24.46 -13.80
C ASP A 359 13.32 23.98 -12.33
N SER A 360 14.49 24.01 -11.67
CA SER A 360 14.63 23.54 -10.28
C SER A 360 13.82 24.36 -9.27
N THR A 361 13.42 25.59 -9.62
CA THR A 361 12.58 26.44 -8.76
C THR A 361 11.11 26.10 -8.94
N GLU A 362 10.68 25.77 -10.15
CA GLU A 362 9.30 25.37 -10.46
C GLU A 362 8.95 23.99 -9.89
N LEU A 363 9.94 23.09 -9.75
CA LEU A 363 9.78 21.80 -9.09
C LEU A 363 9.16 21.88 -7.69
N GLN A 364 9.37 22.99 -6.99
CA GLN A 364 8.78 23.20 -5.66
C GLN A 364 7.26 23.37 -5.73
N PHE A 365 6.70 23.77 -6.88
CA PHE A 365 5.30 24.16 -7.08
C PHE A 365 4.52 23.21 -7.99
N GLY A 366 4.98 21.96 -8.10
CA GLY A 366 4.26 20.91 -8.84
C GLY A 366 2.86 20.66 -8.28
N ALA A 367 1.90 20.46 -9.17
CA ALA A 367 0.50 20.22 -8.85
C ALA A 367 -0.12 19.23 -9.85
N GLN A 368 -1.32 18.73 -9.55
CA GLN A 368 -1.96 17.64 -10.29
C GLN A 368 -1.04 16.44 -10.40
N ALA A 369 -0.46 16.01 -9.28
CA ALA A 369 0.48 14.91 -9.32
C ALA A 369 -0.23 13.61 -9.68
N LYS A 370 0.44 12.77 -10.47
CA LYS A 370 -0.06 11.44 -10.81
C LYS A 370 0.07 10.44 -9.66
N LEU A 371 0.20 10.91 -8.42
CA LEU A 371 0.43 10.09 -7.23
C LEU A 371 -0.84 9.32 -6.87
N PHE A 372 -0.74 8.01 -6.75
CA PHE A 372 -1.90 7.17 -6.46
C PHE A 372 -2.32 7.23 -4.96
N PRO A 373 -3.64 7.19 -4.67
CA PRO A 373 -4.74 7.44 -5.62
C PRO A 373 -4.79 8.93 -5.99
N LEU A 374 -5.29 9.25 -7.17
CA LEU A 374 -5.46 10.65 -7.58
C LEU A 374 -6.52 11.36 -6.72
N GLN A 375 -7.62 10.65 -6.46
CA GLN A 375 -8.83 11.12 -5.79
C GLN A 375 -9.43 9.92 -5.04
N THR A 376 -10.25 10.19 -4.02
CA THR A 376 -10.80 9.15 -3.14
C THR A 376 -12.20 9.50 -2.65
N LYS A 377 -12.88 8.53 -2.05
CA LYS A 377 -14.09 8.74 -1.23
C LYS A 377 -13.86 8.10 0.13
N LEU A 378 -14.35 8.75 1.17
CA LEU A 378 -14.29 8.23 2.54
C LEU A 378 -15.69 7.89 3.03
N SER A 379 -15.81 6.84 3.85
CA SER A 379 -17.04 6.56 4.57
C SER A 379 -17.13 7.49 5.78
N LEU A 380 -18.11 8.38 5.81
CA LEU A 380 -18.26 9.43 6.83
C LEU A 380 -19.64 9.36 7.48
N PRO A 381 -19.78 9.79 8.75
CA PRO A 381 -21.06 9.86 9.41
C PRO A 381 -21.86 11.09 8.96
N LYS A 382 -23.17 11.04 9.20
CA LYS A 382 -24.11 12.13 8.92
C LYS A 382 -23.71 13.42 9.65
N ASP A 383 -24.04 14.57 9.05
CA ASP A 383 -23.88 15.93 9.59
C ASP A 383 -22.41 16.36 9.78
N VAL A 384 -21.44 15.61 9.27
CA VAL A 384 -20.03 16.01 9.24
C VAL A 384 -19.73 16.81 7.96
N GLU A 385 -18.99 17.91 8.11
CA GLU A 385 -18.46 18.65 6.97
C GLU A 385 -17.13 18.07 6.46
N TYR A 386 -16.93 18.14 5.15
CA TYR A 386 -15.71 17.70 4.47
C TYR A 386 -15.50 18.50 3.18
N MET A 387 -14.32 18.40 2.57
CA MET A 387 -14.06 19.01 1.26
C MET A 387 -14.17 18.00 0.13
N GLY A 388 -15.17 18.18 -0.73
CA GLY A 388 -15.48 17.25 -1.81
C GLY A 388 -16.03 17.90 -3.08
N SER A 389 -16.11 17.12 -4.15
CA SER A 389 -16.73 17.49 -5.42
C SER A 389 -17.46 16.30 -6.04
N ALA A 390 -18.56 16.58 -6.76
CA ALA A 390 -19.31 15.52 -7.44
C ALA A 390 -18.51 14.85 -8.57
N ILE A 391 -17.59 15.60 -9.19
CA ILE A 391 -16.70 15.14 -10.25
C ILE A 391 -15.27 15.03 -9.67
N PRO A 392 -14.54 13.92 -9.85
CA PRO A 392 -13.21 13.71 -9.25
C PRO A 392 -12.19 14.81 -9.53
N GLY A 393 -12.09 15.27 -10.78
CA GLY A 393 -11.10 16.28 -11.20
C GLY A 393 -11.47 17.73 -10.83
N ASP A 394 -12.68 17.95 -10.33
CA ASP A 394 -13.17 19.30 -10.05
C ASP A 394 -12.61 19.88 -8.74
N PRO A 395 -12.61 21.21 -8.63
CA PRO A 395 -12.35 21.91 -7.37
C PRO A 395 -13.16 21.38 -6.20
N LYS A 396 -12.49 21.12 -5.07
CA LYS A 396 -13.14 20.68 -3.83
C LYS A 396 -13.76 21.88 -3.11
N SER A 397 -14.97 21.69 -2.59
CA SER A 397 -15.71 22.70 -1.82
C SER A 397 -16.25 22.07 -0.54
N ILE A 398 -16.62 22.88 0.45
CA ILE A 398 -17.24 22.38 1.69
C ILE A 398 -18.58 21.72 1.35
N GLN A 399 -18.72 20.48 1.81
CA GLN A 399 -19.91 19.65 1.70
C GLN A 399 -20.30 19.17 3.09
N THR A 400 -21.58 18.88 3.31
CA THR A 400 -22.08 18.27 4.54
C THR A 400 -22.69 16.91 4.22
N MET A 401 -22.34 15.88 4.99
CA MET A 401 -22.92 14.54 4.82
C MET A 401 -24.42 14.53 5.15
N GLY A 402 -25.27 14.25 4.15
CA GLY A 402 -26.72 14.16 4.36
C GLY A 402 -27.18 12.88 5.09
N SER A 403 -26.35 11.84 5.05
CA SER A 403 -26.55 10.54 5.71
C SER A 403 -25.17 9.88 5.94
N ASN A 404 -25.12 8.83 6.77
CA ASN A 404 -23.92 7.98 6.84
C ASN A 404 -23.66 7.35 5.46
N GLY A 405 -22.41 7.29 5.04
CA GLY A 405 -22.02 6.63 3.79
C GLY A 405 -20.80 7.28 3.13
N GLU A 406 -20.65 7.03 1.83
CA GLU A 406 -19.54 7.58 1.05
C GLU A 406 -19.66 9.09 0.84
N SER A 407 -18.55 9.78 1.03
CA SER A 407 -18.38 11.18 0.65
C SER A 407 -18.46 11.35 -0.87
N LEU A 408 -18.61 12.61 -1.31
CA LEU A 408 -18.21 13.00 -2.66
C LEU A 408 -16.69 12.85 -2.83
N TRP A 409 -16.19 13.02 -4.06
CA TRP A 409 -14.77 12.85 -4.35
C TRP A 409 -13.92 13.88 -3.63
N MET A 410 -12.93 13.40 -2.88
CA MET A 410 -11.91 14.16 -2.17
C MET A 410 -10.55 13.95 -2.85
N ASP A 411 -9.60 14.85 -2.60
CA ASP A 411 -8.23 14.68 -3.13
C ASP A 411 -7.56 13.44 -2.54
N GLY A 412 -6.76 12.72 -3.34
CA GLY A 412 -6.19 11.44 -2.95
C GLY A 412 -5.20 11.50 -1.78
N CYS A 413 -4.70 12.69 -1.43
CA CYS A 413 -3.93 12.92 -0.20
C CYS A 413 -4.70 12.45 1.05
N ASN A 414 -6.03 12.62 1.07
CA ASN A 414 -6.87 12.17 2.19
C ASN A 414 -6.75 10.66 2.43
N GLU A 415 -6.65 9.86 1.36
CA GLU A 415 -6.52 8.41 1.46
C GLU A 415 -5.09 7.97 1.80
N ARG A 416 -4.08 8.71 1.31
CA ARG A 416 -2.69 8.43 1.70
C ARG A 416 -2.46 8.68 3.19
N ILE A 417 -3.02 9.77 3.73
CA ILE A 417 -2.96 10.05 5.17
C ILE A 417 -3.81 9.05 5.96
N SER A 418 -5.04 8.75 5.50
CA SER A 418 -5.93 7.81 6.19
C SER A 418 -5.27 6.45 6.35
N THR A 419 -4.51 5.98 5.37
CA THR A 419 -3.91 4.65 5.38
C THR A 419 -2.49 4.60 5.94
N MET A 420 -1.95 5.71 6.43
CA MET A 420 -0.62 5.77 7.04
C MET A 420 -0.67 5.28 8.49
N LEU A 421 -0.26 4.03 8.72
CA LEU A 421 -0.56 3.29 9.95
C LEU A 421 0.52 3.27 11.02
N ASN A 422 1.78 3.38 10.58
CA ASN A 422 2.95 3.13 11.38
C ASN A 422 3.93 4.29 11.18
N ASP A 423 4.08 5.11 12.22
CA ASP A 423 5.05 6.22 12.28
C ASP A 423 6.50 5.76 12.03
N TYR A 424 6.79 4.45 12.12
CA TYR A 424 8.12 3.87 11.93
C TYR A 424 8.49 3.55 10.47
N ASN A 425 7.54 3.32 9.56
CA ASN A 425 7.85 3.02 8.15
C ASN A 425 7.17 3.97 7.15
N GLY A 426 6.12 4.71 7.54
CA GLY A 426 5.47 5.72 6.70
C GLY A 426 4.78 5.14 5.45
N GLU A 427 4.45 3.84 5.45
CA GLU A 427 3.78 3.19 4.31
C GLU A 427 2.28 3.53 4.29
N HIS A 428 1.78 3.94 3.13
CA HIS A 428 0.36 4.25 2.85
C HIS A 428 -0.14 3.42 1.65
N VAL A 429 -1.39 3.60 1.23
CA VAL A 429 -2.02 2.83 0.14
C VAL A 429 -1.26 2.89 -1.19
N GLY A 430 -0.54 3.98 -1.43
CA GLY A 430 0.25 4.23 -2.63
C GLY A 430 1.71 3.83 -2.51
N SER A 431 2.14 3.29 -1.36
CA SER A 431 3.51 2.83 -1.18
C SER A 431 3.76 1.52 -1.91
N CYS A 432 4.93 1.40 -2.53
CA CYS A 432 5.31 0.23 -3.31
C CYS A 432 6.82 -0.06 -3.30
N ASN A 433 7.16 -1.21 -3.87
CA ASN A 433 8.51 -1.55 -4.30
C ASN A 433 8.45 -2.33 -5.62
N VAL A 434 9.53 -2.36 -6.40
CA VAL A 434 9.55 -3.04 -7.70
C VAL A 434 10.92 -3.62 -8.00
N THR A 435 10.95 -4.74 -8.72
CA THR A 435 12.19 -5.41 -9.08
C THR A 435 12.95 -4.68 -10.19
N ALA A 436 14.22 -4.36 -9.93
CA ALA A 436 15.19 -3.97 -10.94
C ALA A 436 15.45 -5.12 -11.91
N THR A 437 15.75 -6.31 -11.38
CA THR A 437 15.95 -7.54 -12.16
C THR A 437 15.31 -8.76 -11.49
N VAL A 438 14.97 -9.75 -12.30
CA VAL A 438 14.57 -11.10 -11.90
C VAL A 438 15.57 -12.08 -12.49
N GLU A 439 16.10 -12.98 -11.66
CA GLU A 439 17.17 -13.90 -12.04
C GLU A 439 16.80 -15.34 -11.68
N ILE A 440 17.10 -16.28 -12.59
CA ILE A 440 17.10 -17.71 -12.27
C ILE A 440 18.53 -18.09 -11.89
N VAL A 441 18.71 -18.63 -10.68
CA VAL A 441 20.01 -19.03 -10.16
C VAL A 441 20.00 -20.53 -9.89
N ALA A 442 20.97 -21.24 -10.46
CA ALA A 442 21.24 -22.63 -10.14
C ALA A 442 22.26 -22.71 -9.00
N ILE A 443 22.04 -23.68 -8.11
CA ILE A 443 22.96 -24.04 -7.04
C ILE A 443 23.65 -25.34 -7.47
N GLU A 444 24.96 -25.25 -7.72
CA GLU A 444 25.78 -26.41 -8.10
C GLU A 444 26.07 -27.29 -6.87
N ASP A 445 26.56 -28.51 -7.08
CA ASP A 445 26.79 -29.51 -6.01
C ASP A 445 27.77 -29.05 -4.92
N ASP A 446 28.67 -28.12 -5.25
CA ASP A 446 29.63 -27.51 -4.33
C ASP A 446 29.06 -26.30 -3.56
N GLY A 447 27.78 -25.98 -3.78
CA GLY A 447 27.08 -24.84 -3.20
C GLY A 447 27.32 -23.51 -3.91
N THR A 448 28.07 -23.50 -5.03
CA THR A 448 28.28 -22.28 -5.81
C THR A 448 27.01 -21.87 -6.58
N GLU A 449 26.84 -20.57 -6.75
CA GLU A 449 25.69 -20.00 -7.45
C GLU A 449 26.06 -19.62 -8.88
N LYS A 450 25.27 -20.08 -9.85
CA LYS A 450 25.38 -19.70 -11.25
C LYS A 450 24.09 -19.05 -11.73
N ILE A 451 24.18 -17.81 -12.21
CA ILE A 451 23.06 -17.14 -12.86
C ILE A 451 22.84 -17.80 -14.22
N ILE A 452 21.65 -18.36 -14.42
CA ILE A 452 21.26 -19.04 -15.65
C ILE A 452 20.65 -18.04 -16.63
N ASP A 453 19.75 -17.19 -16.13
CA ASP A 453 19.14 -16.10 -16.89
C ASP A 453 18.82 -14.93 -15.97
N ALA A 454 18.82 -13.72 -16.54
CA ALA A 454 18.50 -12.48 -15.85
C ALA A 454 17.75 -11.55 -16.80
N THR A 455 16.65 -10.96 -16.33
CA THR A 455 15.85 -10.02 -17.11
C THR A 455 15.53 -8.76 -16.32
N ASN A 456 15.52 -7.62 -17.02
CA ASN A 456 14.93 -6.36 -16.54
C ASN A 456 13.57 -6.08 -17.21
N GLU A 457 13.10 -6.92 -18.13
CA GLU A 457 11.82 -6.75 -18.83
C GLU A 457 10.61 -7.18 -17.99
N VAL A 458 10.81 -8.17 -17.11
CA VAL A 458 9.78 -8.68 -16.21
C VAL A 458 9.87 -7.98 -14.86
N LYS A 459 8.74 -7.46 -14.37
CA LYS A 459 8.61 -6.68 -13.15
C LYS A 459 7.65 -7.34 -12.17
N LEU A 460 8.16 -7.59 -10.96
CA LEU A 460 7.34 -7.86 -9.80
C LEU A 460 7.23 -6.57 -8.98
N GLN A 461 6.02 -6.06 -8.83
CA GLN A 461 5.68 -4.89 -8.03
C GLN A 461 5.02 -5.36 -6.74
N LEU A 462 5.51 -4.87 -5.61
CA LEU A 462 4.96 -5.11 -4.28
C LEU A 462 4.19 -3.89 -3.84
N VAL A 463 3.01 -4.12 -3.28
CA VAL A 463 2.17 -3.09 -2.66
C VAL A 463 1.87 -3.44 -1.21
N LYS A 464 1.19 -2.52 -0.51
CA LYS A 464 0.83 -2.66 0.90
C LYS A 464 0.16 -4.01 1.18
N PRO A 465 0.40 -4.63 2.35
CA PRO A 465 -0.28 -5.86 2.74
C PRO A 465 -1.79 -5.74 2.62
N GLU A 466 -2.42 -6.82 2.20
CA GLU A 466 -3.88 -6.91 2.12
C GLU A 466 -4.35 -8.17 2.86
N THR A 467 -5.49 -8.07 3.55
CA THR A 467 -6.22 -9.26 4.01
C THR A 467 -7.63 -9.10 3.56
N LEU A 468 -8.06 -10.03 2.71
CA LEU A 468 -9.40 -10.01 2.15
C LEU A 468 -10.33 -10.77 3.09
N ASN A 469 -11.50 -10.19 3.41
CA ASN A 469 -12.57 -10.95 4.04
C ASN A 469 -13.22 -11.92 3.02
N THR A 470 -14.21 -12.67 3.48
CA THR A 470 -15.02 -13.56 2.65
C THR A 470 -15.77 -12.85 1.51
N ASP A 471 -15.96 -11.54 1.62
CA ASP A 471 -16.62 -10.70 0.62
C ASP A 471 -15.60 -10.08 -0.38
N GLY A 472 -14.30 -10.34 -0.20
CA GLY A 472 -13.23 -9.84 -1.05
C GLY A 472 -12.79 -8.40 -0.75
N GLU A 473 -13.20 -7.84 0.39
CA GLU A 473 -12.81 -6.50 0.84
C GLU A 473 -11.51 -6.57 1.64
N ASN A 474 -10.62 -5.61 1.41
CA ASN A 474 -9.36 -5.52 2.14
C ASN A 474 -9.56 -4.96 3.56
N VAL A 475 -9.74 -5.86 4.52
CA VAL A 475 -9.94 -5.59 5.95
C VAL A 475 -8.71 -4.90 6.56
N LEU A 476 -7.48 -5.19 6.09
CA LEU A 476 -6.27 -4.53 6.60
C LEU A 476 -6.14 -3.06 6.15
N LEU A 477 -6.79 -2.67 5.07
CA LEU A 477 -6.75 -1.28 4.61
C LEU A 477 -7.90 -0.47 5.20
N SER A 478 -9.08 -1.07 5.34
CA SER A 478 -10.26 -0.43 5.93
C SER A 478 -10.23 -0.35 7.45
N SER A 479 -9.75 -1.40 8.16
CA SER A 479 -9.77 -1.46 9.65
C SER A 479 -8.67 -0.63 10.33
N PHE A 480 -7.92 0.12 9.55
CA PHE A 480 -6.67 0.73 9.96
C PHE A 480 -6.54 2.13 9.36
N GLN A 481 -7.66 2.86 9.39
CA GLN A 481 -7.67 4.27 9.05
C GLN A 481 -7.18 5.10 10.24
N SER A 482 -6.30 6.06 9.98
CA SER A 482 -5.89 7.08 10.94
C SER A 482 -7.02 8.08 11.17
N CYS A 483 -7.06 8.66 12.36
CA CYS A 483 -8.04 9.67 12.74
C CYS A 483 -7.49 10.55 13.86
N SER A 484 -8.00 11.77 13.96
CA SER A 484 -7.88 12.63 15.15
C SER A 484 -9.18 12.69 15.96
N SER A 485 -10.30 12.37 15.32
CA SER A 485 -11.61 12.32 15.93
C SER A 485 -12.50 11.24 15.30
N SER A 486 -13.58 10.90 16.01
CA SER A 486 -14.52 9.86 15.61
C SER A 486 -15.37 10.26 14.41
N SER A 487 -15.52 11.57 14.15
CA SER A 487 -16.15 12.09 12.92
C SER A 487 -15.40 11.77 11.63
N GLN A 488 -14.10 11.43 11.74
CA GLN A 488 -13.26 11.05 10.61
C GLN A 488 -13.24 9.54 10.32
N CYS A 489 -14.00 8.76 11.11
CA CYS A 489 -14.16 7.32 10.99
C CYS A 489 -15.55 6.96 10.44
N GLY A 490 -15.76 5.69 10.10
CA GLY A 490 -17.08 5.20 9.70
C GLY A 490 -18.14 5.37 10.81
N SER A 491 -19.42 5.36 10.45
CA SER A 491 -20.51 5.61 11.41
C SER A 491 -20.56 4.61 12.58
N ASP A 492 -20.08 3.40 12.35
CA ASP A 492 -20.01 2.33 13.36
C ASP A 492 -18.59 2.17 13.93
N GLU A 493 -17.78 3.21 13.84
CA GLU A 493 -16.40 3.23 14.32
C GLU A 493 -16.16 4.39 15.30
N CYS A 494 -15.10 4.27 16.09
CA CYS A 494 -14.63 5.27 17.04
C CYS A 494 -13.14 5.53 16.82
N CYS A 495 -12.72 6.78 16.99
CA CYS A 495 -11.30 7.11 16.97
C CYS A 495 -10.65 6.83 18.33
N MET A 496 -9.74 5.86 18.38
CA MET A 496 -8.95 5.52 19.57
C MET A 496 -7.48 5.35 19.20
N ASN A 497 -6.58 6.00 19.93
CA ASN A 497 -5.13 5.98 19.67
C ASN A 497 -4.78 6.33 18.21
N LYS A 498 -5.45 7.36 17.69
CA LYS A 498 -5.36 7.82 16.30
C LYS A 498 -5.73 6.78 15.23
N ARG A 499 -6.59 5.82 15.59
CA ARG A 499 -7.07 4.76 14.69
C ARG A 499 -8.58 4.61 14.79
N CYS A 500 -9.22 4.34 13.67
CA CYS A 500 -10.64 3.99 13.62
C CYS A 500 -10.82 2.52 14.04
N TRP A 501 -11.65 2.30 15.06
CA TRP A 501 -12.00 0.96 15.55
C TRP A 501 -13.49 0.76 15.48
N SER A 502 -13.94 -0.43 15.06
CA SER A 502 -15.36 -0.79 15.15
C SER A 502 -15.89 -0.65 16.59
N LYS A 503 -17.11 -0.13 16.72
CA LYS A 503 -17.86 -0.03 17.98
C LYS A 503 -18.15 -1.39 18.62
N ASP A 504 -18.06 -2.48 17.86
CA ASP A 504 -18.12 -3.84 18.39
C ASP A 504 -16.91 -4.17 19.29
N ILE A 505 -15.77 -3.52 19.03
CA ILE A 505 -14.52 -3.67 19.78
C ILE A 505 -14.43 -2.58 20.87
N VAL A 506 -14.76 -1.34 20.51
CA VAL A 506 -14.72 -0.18 21.41
C VAL A 506 -16.14 0.24 21.74
N SER A 507 -16.61 -0.12 22.94
CA SER A 507 -18.02 -0.01 23.31
C SER A 507 -18.60 1.41 23.29
N GLN A 508 -17.76 2.46 23.37
CA GLN A 508 -18.15 3.88 23.29
C GLN A 508 -17.00 4.74 22.74
N CYS A 509 -17.32 5.74 21.91
CA CYS A 509 -16.32 6.70 21.42
C CYS A 509 -15.95 7.70 22.52
N VAL A 510 -14.69 8.15 22.56
CA VAL A 510 -14.21 9.10 23.58
C VAL A 510 -14.98 10.43 23.56
N GLU A 511 -15.43 10.85 22.38
CA GLU A 511 -16.20 12.10 22.18
C GLU A 511 -17.67 12.00 22.60
N ASP A 512 -18.23 10.78 22.67
CA ASP A 512 -19.59 10.52 23.15
C ASP A 512 -19.64 10.48 24.70
N LEU A 513 -18.48 10.48 25.34
CA LEU A 513 -18.38 10.57 26.78
C LEU A 513 -18.49 12.04 27.20
N PRO A 514 -19.40 12.40 28.12
CA PRO A 514 -19.40 13.72 28.71
C PRO A 514 -18.00 14.01 29.28
N THR A 515 -17.41 15.12 28.87
CA THR A 515 -16.07 15.57 29.27
C THR A 515 -16.03 15.70 30.79
N TYR A 516 -15.43 14.71 31.46
CA TYR A 516 -15.09 14.78 32.88
C TYR A 516 -13.55 14.82 33.00
N GLY A 517 -13.08 15.37 34.13
CA GLY A 517 -11.81 16.10 34.24
C GLY A 517 -10.48 15.36 34.02
N ASN A 518 -9.40 16.16 33.96
CA ASN A 518 -8.00 15.74 33.86
C ASN A 518 -7.36 15.52 35.25
N ASN A 519 -8.02 14.85 36.19
CA ASN A 519 -7.45 14.68 37.52
C ASN A 519 -6.22 13.75 37.46
N LEU A 520 -5.14 14.15 38.13
CA LEU A 520 -3.87 13.43 38.12
C LEU A 520 -3.93 12.23 39.07
N PRO A 521 -3.04 11.23 38.91
CA PRO A 521 -2.93 10.13 39.87
C PRO A 521 -2.81 10.62 41.31
N GLY A 522 -3.71 10.16 42.18
CA GLY A 522 -3.79 10.55 43.59
C GLY A 522 -4.87 11.58 43.94
N ASP A 523 -5.42 12.27 42.94
CA ASP A 523 -6.54 13.22 43.08
C ASP A 523 -7.86 12.47 43.34
N SER A 524 -8.81 13.16 43.96
CA SER A 524 -10.13 12.59 44.25
C SER A 524 -10.95 12.43 42.98
N CYS A 525 -11.63 11.29 42.86
CA CYS A 525 -12.53 11.00 41.75
C CYS A 525 -13.77 10.25 42.24
N GLN A 526 -14.90 10.43 41.54
CA GLN A 526 -16.10 9.59 41.70
C GLN A 526 -16.35 8.71 40.47
N SER A 527 -15.86 9.11 39.31
CA SER A 527 -15.96 8.40 38.05
C SER A 527 -14.59 8.23 37.41
N ASP A 528 -14.44 7.17 36.61
CA ASP A 528 -13.24 6.90 35.82
C ASP A 528 -12.87 8.04 34.89
N HIS A 529 -13.89 8.67 34.32
CA HIS A 529 -13.75 9.80 33.42
C HIS A 529 -13.26 11.08 34.09
N GLU A 530 -13.20 11.13 35.42
CA GLU A 530 -12.60 12.29 36.11
C GLU A 530 -11.07 12.21 36.16
N CYS A 531 -10.48 11.09 35.79
CA CYS A 531 -9.04 10.84 35.86
C CYS A 531 -8.38 10.89 34.48
N ALA A 532 -7.22 11.52 34.37
CA ALA A 532 -6.43 11.53 33.13
C ALA A 532 -6.00 10.11 32.68
N SER A 533 -5.86 9.18 33.64
CA SER A 533 -5.59 7.76 33.40
C SER A 533 -6.84 6.93 33.12
N LEU A 534 -8.01 7.58 33.11
CA LEU A 534 -9.32 6.95 33.01
C LEU A 534 -9.55 5.82 34.06
N CYS A 535 -8.82 5.88 35.17
CA CYS A 535 -8.88 4.88 36.20
C CYS A 535 -9.11 5.51 37.57
N CYS A 536 -10.38 5.63 37.94
CA CYS A 536 -10.80 5.96 39.29
C CYS A 536 -10.93 4.66 40.09
N ASN A 537 -10.10 4.51 41.11
CA ASN A 537 -10.28 3.41 42.04
C ASN A 537 -11.34 3.80 43.07
N GLN A 538 -12.58 3.32 42.86
CA GLN A 538 -13.74 3.63 43.69
C GLN A 538 -13.57 3.21 45.16
N ALA A 539 -12.73 2.20 45.44
CA ALA A 539 -12.43 1.79 46.80
C ALA A 539 -11.58 2.83 47.55
N SER A 540 -10.75 3.58 46.82
CA SER A 540 -9.92 4.66 47.38
C SER A 540 -10.49 6.06 47.13
N GLY A 541 -11.46 6.19 46.22
CA GLY A 541 -11.98 7.47 45.73
C GLY A 541 -10.92 8.31 45.03
N LYS A 542 -9.90 7.68 44.43
CA LYS A 542 -8.73 8.36 43.87
C LYS A 542 -8.34 7.83 42.49
N CYS A 543 -7.77 8.72 41.68
CA CYS A 543 -7.19 8.37 40.39
C CYS A 543 -5.95 7.49 40.56
N ALA A 544 -5.91 6.37 39.85
CA ALA A 544 -4.82 5.41 39.83
C ALA A 544 -4.08 5.48 38.49
N VAL A 545 -2.79 5.17 38.48
CA VAL A 545 -1.99 5.12 37.25
C VAL A 545 -2.43 3.96 36.34
N HIS A 546 -2.57 4.23 35.05
CA HIS A 546 -2.83 3.23 34.01
C HIS A 546 -2.05 3.64 32.76
N ASP A 547 -1.07 2.82 32.37
CA ASP A 547 -0.18 3.08 31.22
C ASP A 547 0.22 1.75 30.58
N THR A 548 -0.23 1.56 29.34
CA THR A 548 0.03 0.36 28.53
C THR A 548 1.20 0.54 27.56
N LEU A 549 1.75 1.76 27.45
CA LEU A 549 2.82 2.13 26.52
C LEU A 549 4.21 2.09 27.18
N SER A 550 4.29 2.19 28.51
CA SER A 550 5.55 2.03 29.25
C SER A 550 5.96 0.57 29.44
N ASP A 551 7.27 0.35 29.56
CA ASP A 551 7.86 -0.94 29.94
C ASP A 551 8.58 -0.79 31.31
N PRO A 552 8.12 -1.44 32.39
CA PRO A 552 6.98 -2.36 32.45
C PRO A 552 5.62 -1.66 32.43
N GLN A 553 4.64 -2.30 31.79
CA GLN A 553 3.26 -1.80 31.74
C GLN A 553 2.67 -1.69 33.15
N VAL A 554 1.93 -0.60 33.39
CA VAL A 554 1.32 -0.30 34.69
C VAL A 554 -0.19 -0.36 34.56
N PHE A 555 -0.82 -1.37 35.15
CA PHE A 555 -2.27 -1.52 35.17
C PHE A 555 -2.86 -1.13 36.51
N CYS A 556 -3.91 -0.31 36.49
CA CYS A 556 -4.55 0.14 37.73
C CYS A 556 -5.28 -0.95 38.52
N SER A 557 -5.56 -2.11 37.90
CA SER A 557 -5.98 -3.35 38.57
C SER A 557 -7.22 -3.21 39.46
N LYS A 558 -8.33 -2.73 38.88
CA LYS A 558 -9.58 -2.52 39.62
C LYS A 558 -10.20 -3.82 40.12
N PRO A 559 -10.68 -3.87 41.38
CA PRO A 559 -11.46 -4.99 41.89
C PRO A 559 -12.76 -5.25 41.12
N SER A 560 -13.23 -6.49 41.14
CA SER A 560 -14.55 -6.84 40.60
C SER A 560 -15.66 -6.02 41.27
N GLY A 561 -16.65 -5.61 40.48
CA GLY A 561 -17.77 -4.77 40.92
C GLY A 561 -17.55 -3.26 40.71
N GLN A 562 -16.34 -2.82 40.38
CA GLN A 562 -16.07 -1.42 40.01
C GLN A 562 -16.32 -1.15 38.52
N THR A 563 -16.51 0.11 38.17
CA THR A 563 -16.63 0.53 36.77
C THR A 563 -15.33 0.31 36.00
N CYS A 564 -15.44 0.00 34.72
CA CYS A 564 -14.32 -0.23 33.83
C CYS A 564 -14.62 0.26 32.42
N ILE A 565 -13.53 0.54 31.70
CA ILE A 565 -13.55 0.95 30.30
C ILE A 565 -13.17 -0.23 29.41
N ALA A 566 -12.09 -0.93 29.75
CA ALA A 566 -11.67 -2.17 29.09
C ALA A 566 -11.19 -3.22 30.10
N ARG A 567 -10.93 -4.44 29.60
CA ARG A 567 -10.54 -5.59 30.45
C ARG A 567 -9.24 -5.32 31.20
N GLU A 568 -8.24 -4.66 30.59
CA GLU A 568 -6.96 -4.41 31.26
C GLU A 568 -7.06 -3.42 32.45
N TRP A 569 -8.17 -2.68 32.60
CA TRP A 569 -8.44 -1.88 33.81
C TRP A 569 -8.85 -2.75 34.99
N CYS A 570 -9.33 -3.97 34.75
CA CYS A 570 -9.72 -4.91 35.79
C CYS A 570 -8.51 -5.70 36.30
N MET A 571 -8.53 -6.05 37.59
CA MET A 571 -7.51 -6.90 38.18
C MET A 571 -7.44 -8.27 37.50
N LYS A 572 -6.28 -8.90 37.54
CA LYS A 572 -6.11 -10.26 37.04
C LYS A 572 -6.71 -11.27 38.01
N HIS A 573 -7.33 -12.30 37.45
CA HIS A 573 -7.92 -13.42 38.15
C HIS A 573 -7.26 -14.73 37.70
N PRO A 574 -7.10 -15.71 38.60
CA PRO A 574 -6.65 -17.03 38.22
C PRO A 574 -7.75 -17.75 37.42
N VAL A 575 -7.41 -18.20 36.22
CA VAL A 575 -8.25 -19.04 35.38
C VAL A 575 -7.61 -20.42 35.30
N THR A 576 -8.35 -21.45 35.71
CA THR A 576 -7.85 -22.83 35.70
C THR A 576 -8.43 -23.59 34.52
N GLN A 577 -7.58 -23.93 33.57
CA GLN A 577 -7.96 -24.74 32.40
C GLN A 577 -7.40 -26.14 32.55
N CYS A 578 -8.25 -27.14 32.34
CA CYS A 578 -7.86 -28.54 32.42
C CYS A 578 -7.92 -29.22 31.06
N TYR A 579 -6.96 -30.10 30.81
CA TYR A 579 -6.84 -30.90 29.59
C TYR A 579 -6.70 -32.36 29.97
N ILE A 580 -7.16 -33.25 29.09
CA ILE A 580 -6.79 -34.67 29.15
C ILE A 580 -5.50 -34.78 28.35
N VAL A 581 -4.41 -35.15 29.02
CA VAL A 581 -3.06 -35.16 28.43
C VAL A 581 -2.55 -36.58 28.33
N ASN A 582 -1.92 -36.91 27.20
CA ASN A 582 -1.28 -38.21 26.99
C ASN A 582 -0.10 -38.39 27.95
N THR A 583 -0.10 -39.52 28.66
CA THR A 583 0.95 -39.88 29.63
C THR A 583 1.85 -41.03 29.16
N GLY A 584 1.67 -41.51 27.93
CA GLY A 584 2.44 -42.61 27.33
C GLY A 584 1.59 -43.88 27.14
N PHE A 585 2.22 -45.05 27.16
CA PHE A 585 1.55 -46.35 26.99
C PHE A 585 1.73 -47.22 28.23
N ASP A 586 0.73 -48.05 28.55
CA ASP A 586 0.85 -49.05 29.62
C ASP A 586 1.68 -50.28 29.17
N ALA A 587 1.90 -51.22 30.10
CA ALA A 587 2.67 -52.43 29.86
C ALA A 587 2.04 -53.37 28.81
N GLN A 588 0.81 -53.11 28.39
CA GLN A 588 0.04 -53.85 27.40
C GLN A 588 -0.05 -53.08 26.06
N GLY A 589 0.61 -51.92 25.95
CA GLY A 589 0.64 -51.09 24.75
C GLY A 589 -0.60 -50.22 24.56
N GLN A 590 -1.46 -50.07 25.58
CA GLN A 590 -2.64 -49.19 25.52
C GLN A 590 -2.26 -47.76 25.89
N LYS A 591 -2.84 -46.79 25.17
CA LYS A 591 -2.62 -45.35 25.41
C LYS A 591 -3.12 -44.97 26.81
N THR A 592 -2.27 -44.29 27.57
CA THR A 592 -2.59 -43.76 28.91
C THR A 592 -2.68 -42.25 28.84
N CYS A 593 -3.61 -41.69 29.61
CA CYS A 593 -3.82 -40.26 29.71
C CYS A 593 -4.28 -39.88 31.12
N ALA A 594 -4.12 -38.61 31.49
CA ALA A 594 -4.54 -38.09 32.77
C ALA A 594 -5.05 -36.65 32.63
N LYS A 595 -6.01 -36.27 33.48
CA LYS A 595 -6.45 -34.87 33.59
C LYS A 595 -5.34 -34.03 34.25
N ARG A 596 -4.86 -33.01 33.55
CA ARG A 596 -3.90 -32.01 34.04
C ARG A 596 -4.55 -30.64 33.98
N CYS A 597 -4.39 -29.84 35.03
CA CYS A 597 -4.94 -28.50 35.11
C CYS A 597 -3.82 -27.48 35.27
N TYR A 598 -3.93 -26.37 34.54
CA TYR A 598 -2.99 -25.25 34.55
C TYR A 598 -3.75 -23.97 34.92
N THR A 599 -3.19 -23.21 35.87
CA THR A 599 -3.76 -21.94 36.30
C THR A 599 -2.92 -20.80 35.75
N PHE A 600 -3.55 -19.86 35.03
CA PHE A 600 -2.91 -18.65 34.51
C PHE A 600 -3.69 -17.41 34.92
N GLU A 601 -3.03 -16.26 34.91
CA GLU A 601 -3.64 -14.99 35.28
C GLU A 601 -4.22 -14.28 34.04
N LYS A 602 -5.53 -14.01 34.05
CA LYS A 602 -6.22 -13.27 33.00
C LYS A 602 -6.93 -12.06 33.60
N HIS A 603 -6.92 -10.92 32.90
CA HIS A 603 -7.70 -9.76 33.31
C HIS A 603 -9.20 -10.08 33.43
N GLY A 604 -9.88 -9.43 34.38
CA GLY A 604 -11.33 -9.48 34.51
C GLY A 604 -12.06 -9.04 33.24
N ASP A 605 -13.27 -9.56 33.04
CA ASP A 605 -14.15 -9.12 31.97
C ASP A 605 -14.75 -7.75 32.32
N CYS A 606 -14.72 -6.81 31.39
CA CYS A 606 -15.48 -5.56 31.50
C CYS A 606 -16.82 -5.73 30.78
N LYS A 607 -17.92 -5.93 31.52
CA LYS A 607 -19.25 -6.18 30.95
C LYS A 607 -20.23 -5.06 31.29
N ALA A 608 -21.03 -4.65 30.31
CA ALA A 608 -22.13 -3.72 30.54
C ALA A 608 -23.12 -4.31 31.56
N SER A 609 -23.52 -3.53 32.55
CA SER A 609 -24.54 -3.95 33.53
C SER A 609 -25.91 -3.46 33.08
N ALA A 610 -26.93 -4.32 33.16
CA ALA A 610 -28.29 -3.98 32.79
C ALA A 610 -28.76 -2.71 33.51
N GLY A 611 -28.99 -1.63 32.73
CA GLY A 611 -29.43 -0.33 33.24
C GLY A 611 -28.34 0.68 33.59
N ASN A 612 -27.06 0.35 33.42
CA ASN A 612 -25.93 1.30 33.60
C ASN A 612 -25.20 1.53 32.28
N VAL A 613 -24.78 2.78 32.05
CA VAL A 613 -24.02 3.22 30.85
C VAL A 613 -22.56 2.76 30.89
N MET A 614 -22.05 2.36 32.06
CA MET A 614 -20.65 1.99 32.31
C MET A 614 -20.46 0.47 32.42
N GLY A 615 -19.34 -0.04 31.90
CA GLY A 615 -18.91 -1.42 32.10
C GLY A 615 -18.55 -1.69 33.57
N ILE A 616 -18.74 -2.92 34.04
CA ILE A 616 -18.37 -3.35 35.40
C ILE A 616 -17.37 -4.52 35.32
N CYS A 617 -16.30 -4.44 36.11
CA CYS A 617 -15.31 -5.51 36.23
C CYS A 617 -15.97 -6.76 36.82
N GLN A 618 -15.90 -7.87 36.11
CA GLN A 618 -16.36 -9.18 36.56
C GLN A 618 -15.20 -10.18 36.46
N PRO A 619 -15.13 -11.18 37.36
CA PRO A 619 -14.21 -12.29 37.17
C PRO A 619 -14.46 -12.95 35.80
N PRO A 620 -13.40 -13.32 35.07
CA PRO A 620 -13.56 -13.99 33.80
C PRO A 620 -14.24 -15.34 34.02
N GLU A 621 -15.04 -15.75 33.04
CA GLU A 621 -15.69 -17.06 33.06
C GLU A 621 -14.64 -18.17 33.09
N GLN A 622 -14.82 -19.14 34.00
CA GLN A 622 -13.92 -20.29 34.07
C GLN A 622 -14.27 -21.24 32.93
N PRO A 623 -13.28 -21.73 32.16
CA PRO A 623 -13.54 -22.67 31.08
C PRO A 623 -14.16 -23.94 31.63
N GLU A 624 -15.09 -24.52 30.88
CA GLU A 624 -15.65 -25.83 31.20
C GLU A 624 -14.54 -26.87 31.28
N GLN A 625 -14.52 -27.62 32.38
CA GLN A 625 -13.49 -28.63 32.57
C GLN A 625 -13.91 -29.94 31.91
N PRO A 626 -12.99 -30.63 31.19
CA PRO A 626 -13.27 -31.95 30.68
C PRO A 626 -13.60 -32.91 31.83
N VAL A 627 -14.62 -33.74 31.59
CA VAL A 627 -14.98 -34.86 32.45
C VAL A 627 -14.02 -36.00 32.12
N PHE A 628 -13.24 -36.46 33.10
CA PHE A 628 -12.33 -37.58 32.94
C PHE A 628 -12.82 -38.75 33.78
N ASN A 629 -13.23 -39.84 33.12
CA ASN A 629 -13.61 -41.08 33.77
C ASN A 629 -12.47 -42.10 33.62
N PRO A 630 -11.79 -42.50 34.71
CA PRO A 630 -10.67 -43.45 34.63
C PRO A 630 -11.11 -44.86 34.18
N ASP A 631 -12.38 -45.22 34.31
CA ASP A 631 -12.91 -46.54 33.97
C ASP A 631 -13.46 -46.61 32.53
N ASP A 632 -13.46 -45.50 31.79
CA ASP A 632 -13.93 -45.45 30.41
C ASP A 632 -12.84 -46.00 29.45
N PRO A 633 -13.14 -47.00 28.60
CA PRO A 633 -12.21 -47.52 27.62
C PRO A 633 -11.75 -46.47 26.58
N ASN A 634 -12.54 -45.42 26.33
CA ASN A 634 -12.28 -44.36 25.33
C ASN A 634 -11.73 -43.06 25.95
N ARG A 635 -11.33 -43.10 27.23
CA ARG A 635 -10.89 -41.93 28.01
C ARG A 635 -9.72 -41.11 27.43
N CYS A 636 -9.03 -41.62 26.41
CA CYS A 636 -7.86 -40.99 25.79
C CYS A 636 -8.07 -40.58 24.32
N ASP A 637 -9.31 -40.63 23.82
CA ASP A 637 -9.65 -40.30 22.43
C ASP A 637 -9.44 -38.79 22.16
N ASP A 638 -9.83 -37.93 23.12
CA ASP A 638 -9.66 -36.47 23.04
C ASP A 638 -8.38 -35.97 23.74
N ALA A 639 -7.43 -36.87 24.02
CA ALA A 639 -6.25 -36.53 24.79
C ALA A 639 -5.15 -35.89 23.93
N ILE A 640 -4.77 -34.67 24.29
CA ILE A 640 -3.72 -33.88 23.62
C ILE A 640 -2.32 -34.32 24.08
N ASP A 641 -1.31 -34.10 23.24
CA ASP A 641 0.06 -34.35 23.65
C ASP A 641 0.56 -33.27 24.62
N PRO A 642 1.48 -33.62 25.56
CA PRO A 642 1.99 -32.67 26.55
C PRO A 642 2.60 -31.39 25.96
N GLN A 643 3.10 -31.46 24.72
CA GLN A 643 3.76 -30.37 24.02
C GLN A 643 2.75 -29.39 23.38
N ASP A 644 1.52 -29.84 23.17
CA ASP A 644 0.44 -29.07 22.54
C ASP A 644 -0.48 -28.40 23.57
N VAL A 645 -0.14 -28.48 24.86
CA VAL A 645 -0.84 -27.74 25.90
C VAL A 645 -0.54 -26.25 25.67
N PRO A 646 -1.55 -25.40 25.43
CA PRO A 646 -1.34 -23.95 25.30
C PRO A 646 -1.05 -23.38 26.69
N ILE A 647 0.23 -23.35 27.07
CA ILE A 647 0.73 -22.61 28.23
C ILE A 647 1.12 -21.23 27.68
N ASN A 648 0.26 -20.23 27.87
CA ASN A 648 0.40 -18.91 27.24
C ASN A 648 1.80 -18.29 27.40
N ASN A 649 2.32 -17.79 26.28
CA ASN A 649 2.97 -16.48 26.18
C ASN A 649 1.96 -15.38 26.49
#